data_AF-A0A3C2AYT3-F1
#
_entry.id   AF-A0A3C2AYT3-F1
#
_cell.length_a   1.000
_cell.length_b   1.000
_cell.length_c   1.000
_cell.angle_alpha   90.00
_cell.angle_beta   90.00
_cell.angle_gamma   90.00
#
_symmetry.space_group_name_H-M   'P 1'
#
loop_
_entity.id
_entity.type
_entity.pdbx_description
1 polymer ?
#
loop_
_entity_poly.entity_id
_entity_poly.type
_entity_poly.pdbx_seq_one_letter_code
_entity_poly.pdbx_strand_id
1 'polypeptide(L)'
;IGDNETPAANTVNAGLVPLGAGVRAVSITAGLAHTCVVTDHSNVVCWGDNVWGQLGYGNQTVIGDDETPAAVATNGVALPGVPAQVTAGDHHTCALLTTGRITCWGRAVEGQLGYGNQNVIGDNETPAANAVNGGLVDLGLIGFTLTPLTATAIDAGAYHTCAVVAGGVKCWGYGDSGRLGYGNTNSIGDNETPATVAALYTGLGGVRAVAAGGGHTCVVVGFDAVGCYGVNGSGQLGRGNTLAVGDNETASGLVAMPGNAPVRAVATGTEHTCVIDDTDQVQCWGAGSDGRLGYGNETTIGDNEAPAANPVDRGRVRLPAALGGAAALATGHGAHTCAIVRGGQVTCWGDNTYGQLGLGSTAMVGDNETPRLAGQVALPSGFRATALSLGEFHTCALLGGGRVLCWGLGADGRLGTGTTANVGDNDSVAGEGTLVGLPGGRSATAITSGLAHTCALLDNGAITCWGLGADGRLGYGNTNSIGDNETPSANPASGGLVPTPGGMAAVAIGAGAHHTCAVLADGSLTCWGYGGDGRLGYGNTNSIGDNETPSANPVNGGRVALGAGVKVKEVSGGERHTCALRTDGKVACWGSNAFGQLGSGAGTSASATVGDNETPDSLATDAVVPVNTTEVTAVSAGWAHTCVLGATSRVHCWGTGSAGRLGYGNTTTIGDDESAAAAGQVSFPLLSRQVVASNSHTCAVLSDGRVFCWGYVGEARLGTMAFGNVGDTEPVYTTLANGVAMPSSTAARELATVAPLRLLDTRLGQPFDGGTGNGVMVAVGTVVEIEVAGRGGVPSDATAAAINVTTVGAAGPGFVQAFPCDTVPSASILNFSGATATPNHAVVALDRRGTVCLQVSRATHLIVDTNAGVPPTSGLLPVSPARLLDTRPTGITVDGQSQAGGVIATNGTISVVVAGRGGVSATAGAAWVNVVAVGATAKGFVTAYPCGSPLPNASLLNFVSGETRANGGLVKLGSGGSLCLYSSAATHLIVDVMAYTPSKALAVPRPPVRLMDTRPGGLTIDGVNQATGQLPGNSETKLAFRGRAGVLPSTRQVVLNVTVIGNVTGYVQVRECGSAGIGSTVNVSPGNAVANSVIVTLDGGGNVCIVASVGLHLIVDLEATIH
;
A
#
# COMPACT_ATOMS: atom_id res chain seq x y z
N ILE A 1 29.13 13.17 27.45
CA ILE A 1 29.63 12.18 28.43
C ILE A 1 29.94 12.92 29.73
N GLY A 2 29.17 12.75 30.81
CA GLY A 2 29.27 13.67 31.96
C GLY A 2 28.75 13.22 33.33
N ASP A 3 27.76 12.34 33.44
CA ASP A 3 27.18 11.94 34.74
C ASP A 3 26.69 10.47 34.80
N ASN A 4 26.14 10.08 35.95
CA ASN A 4 26.09 8.69 36.44
C ASN A 4 24.66 8.09 36.46
N GLU A 5 24.07 7.88 35.29
CA GLU A 5 22.90 6.99 35.16
C GLU A 5 23.39 5.55 34.99
N THR A 6 23.07 4.65 35.93
CA THR A 6 23.35 3.21 35.76
C THR A 6 22.46 2.66 34.64
N PRO A 7 23.01 2.00 33.60
CA PRO A 7 22.23 1.66 32.42
C PRO A 7 21.09 0.69 32.78
N ALA A 8 19.85 1.15 32.58
CA ALA A 8 18.71 0.26 32.53
C ALA A 8 18.95 -0.76 31.41
N ALA A 9 18.88 -2.05 31.73
CA ALA A 9 19.33 -3.14 30.85
C ALA A 9 18.35 -3.44 29.71
N ASN A 10 18.00 -2.42 28.92
CA ASN A 10 16.87 -2.42 28.01
C ASN A 10 17.20 -1.78 26.66
N THR A 11 18.29 -2.24 26.05
CA THR A 11 18.63 -1.97 24.65
C THR A 11 17.63 -2.67 23.73
N VAL A 12 16.37 -2.20 23.71
CA VAL A 12 15.26 -2.66 22.83
C VAL A 12 14.41 -1.48 22.32
N ASN A 13 14.16 -1.39 21.01
CA ASN A 13 13.45 -0.37 20.24
C ASN A 13 14.14 1.01 20.07
N ALA A 14 15.44 1.07 19.78
CA ALA A 14 16.21 2.34 19.71
C ALA A 14 15.79 3.21 18.55
N GLY A 15 15.23 2.54 17.55
CA GLY A 15 13.84 2.83 17.21
C GLY A 15 13.34 4.23 17.47
N LEU A 16 12.57 4.41 18.54
CA LEU A 16 11.18 4.72 18.30
C LEU A 16 10.67 6.13 18.55
N VAL A 17 10.56 6.95 17.52
CA VAL A 17 9.87 8.27 17.41
C VAL A 17 8.34 8.17 17.54
N PRO A 18 7.56 9.27 17.58
CA PRO A 18 6.11 9.22 17.83
C PRO A 18 5.23 10.05 16.85
N LEU A 19 3.88 9.97 16.90
CA LEU A 19 2.94 10.89 16.20
C LEU A 19 1.93 11.53 17.17
N GLY A 20 1.27 10.69 17.97
CA GLY A 20 0.16 10.96 18.90
C GLY A 20 -0.04 9.72 19.78
N ALA A 21 -0.46 9.88 21.05
CA ALA A 21 -0.51 8.76 21.99
C ALA A 21 -1.66 7.84 21.60
N GLY A 22 -1.26 6.70 21.04
CA GLY A 22 -2.10 5.77 20.31
C GLY A 22 -2.43 6.25 18.90
N VAL A 23 -1.55 6.05 17.90
CA VAL A 23 -1.71 6.50 16.47
C VAL A 23 -1.93 5.38 15.39
N ARG A 24 -1.69 5.46 14.05
CA ARG A 24 -2.12 4.39 13.09
C ARG A 24 -1.41 4.20 11.73
N ALA A 25 -0.84 5.20 11.04
CA ALA A 25 -0.07 5.24 9.76
C ALA A 25 -0.25 4.16 8.62
N VAL A 26 -0.29 4.57 7.32
CA VAL A 26 -0.84 3.76 6.19
C VAL A 26 -0.31 4.02 4.75
N SER A 27 -0.28 5.25 4.25
CA SER A 27 0.47 5.75 3.07
C SER A 27 1.68 6.54 3.58
N ILE A 28 2.66 7.05 2.81
CA ILE A 28 3.93 7.65 3.38
C ILE A 28 4.87 8.24 2.28
N THR A 29 5.93 9.01 2.66
CA THR A 29 6.60 10.03 1.80
C THR A 29 8.07 10.50 2.14
N ALA A 30 8.86 11.25 1.31
CA ALA A 30 10.04 12.03 1.84
C ALA A 30 10.90 13.13 1.16
N GLY A 31 11.26 14.17 1.94
CA GLY A 31 12.48 15.02 1.87
C GLY A 31 13.80 14.53 2.49
N LEU A 32 14.81 15.40 2.61
CA LEU A 32 15.95 15.45 3.56
C LEU A 32 15.98 14.41 4.78
N ALA A 33 15.49 14.77 5.97
CA ALA A 33 14.91 14.04 7.12
C ALA A 33 13.42 14.37 7.60
N HIS A 34 12.75 15.52 7.42
CA HIS A 34 11.41 16.19 7.53
C HIS A 34 10.21 15.55 6.87
N THR A 35 9.30 15.24 7.73
CA THR A 35 8.05 14.63 7.41
C THR A 35 6.89 15.59 7.33
N CYS A 36 5.66 15.10 7.28
CA CYS A 36 4.38 15.78 7.42
C CYS A 36 3.37 14.75 6.85
N VAL A 37 2.48 14.07 7.60
CA VAL A 37 1.97 12.69 7.21
C VAL A 37 0.71 12.46 6.28
N VAL A 38 -0.31 11.62 6.65
CA VAL A 38 -1.72 11.37 6.15
C VAL A 38 -2.55 10.86 7.33
N THR A 39 -3.89 11.03 7.50
CA THR A 39 -4.63 10.35 8.61
C THR A 39 -6.02 9.75 8.46
N ASP A 40 -6.26 8.79 9.38
CA ASP A 40 -7.51 8.09 9.63
C ASP A 40 -8.60 8.92 10.29
N HIS A 41 -8.31 10.13 10.79
CA HIS A 41 -9.35 11.16 10.94
C HIS A 41 -9.07 12.50 10.25
N SER A 42 -8.05 12.58 9.41
CA SER A 42 -7.82 13.66 8.43
C SER A 42 -7.16 15.01 8.90
N ASN A 43 -6.23 15.06 9.89
CA ASN A 43 -5.40 16.24 10.27
C ASN A 43 -4.00 16.24 9.66
N VAL A 44 -3.61 17.22 8.81
CA VAL A 44 -2.19 17.60 8.57
C VAL A 44 -1.46 17.60 9.94
N VAL A 45 -0.25 17.03 10.17
CA VAL A 45 0.59 17.03 11.43
C VAL A 45 2.08 16.86 11.05
N CYS A 46 3.04 17.46 11.79
CA CYS A 46 4.38 17.80 11.30
C CYS A 46 5.61 17.59 12.41
N TRP A 47 6.91 18.14 12.48
CA TRP A 47 8.41 17.83 12.42
C TRP A 47 9.67 18.53 11.70
N GLY A 48 10.48 19.60 12.08
CA GLY A 48 11.89 19.75 11.51
C GLY A 48 12.81 21.03 11.24
N ASP A 49 14.17 21.00 10.92
CA ASP A 49 15.16 22.06 10.44
C ASP A 49 15.14 22.52 8.99
N ASN A 50 15.18 23.74 8.65
CA ASN A 50 15.13 24.87 9.46
C ASN A 50 15.86 25.82 8.46
N VAL A 51 17.08 25.48 7.96
CA VAL A 51 18.08 26.37 7.31
C VAL A 51 17.72 27.10 6.00
N TRP A 52 16.42 27.29 5.75
CA TRP A 52 15.77 28.57 5.44
C TRP A 52 14.24 28.50 5.10
N GLY A 53 13.33 27.87 5.86
CA GLY A 53 11.91 28.30 5.78
C GLY A 53 10.74 27.35 6.08
N GLN A 54 11.00 26.17 6.60
CA GLN A 54 10.13 25.05 6.28
C GLN A 54 8.73 24.99 6.86
N LEU A 55 8.46 24.88 8.15
CA LEU A 55 7.24 24.19 8.65
C LEU A 55 6.20 25.08 9.34
N GLY A 56 6.42 26.39 9.37
CA GLY A 56 5.40 27.44 9.47
C GLY A 56 4.08 27.06 10.11
N TYR A 57 4.30 26.95 11.39
CA TYR A 57 3.49 27.49 12.44
C TYR A 57 3.50 29.03 12.42
N GLY A 58 4.24 29.57 11.42
CA GLY A 58 4.58 30.90 10.96
C GLY A 58 5.62 31.52 11.84
N ASN A 59 6.83 30.97 11.75
CA ASN A 59 8.04 31.57 12.29
C ASN A 59 9.30 30.89 11.74
N GLN A 60 10.46 31.38 12.23
CA GLN A 60 11.88 31.01 12.12
C GLN A 60 12.54 29.85 12.99
N THR A 61 11.86 28.95 13.73
CA THR A 61 12.29 28.22 15.00
C THR A 61 12.87 26.82 14.95
N VAL A 62 13.61 26.34 15.94
CA VAL A 62 14.00 24.91 15.99
C VAL A 62 12.77 24.20 16.50
N ILE A 63 12.59 22.95 16.19
CA ILE A 63 12.26 22.02 17.25
C ILE A 63 13.41 20.96 17.17
N GLY A 64 13.63 19.94 17.97
CA GLY A 64 14.86 19.11 17.87
C GLY A 64 16.15 19.53 18.64
N ASP A 65 16.36 20.76 19.13
CA ASP A 65 17.24 21.03 20.30
C ASP A 65 16.81 22.20 21.26
N ASP A 66 15.97 22.24 22.36
CA ASP A 66 15.38 21.42 23.53
C ASP A 66 14.10 20.43 23.57
N GLU A 67 12.82 20.74 23.20
CA GLU A 67 11.53 19.91 23.14
C GLU A 67 11.18 18.89 21.99
N THR A 68 10.65 17.70 22.32
CA THR A 68 10.32 16.69 21.30
C THR A 68 8.95 16.84 20.60
N PRO A 69 8.68 15.96 19.65
CA PRO A 69 7.47 15.81 18.87
C PRO A 69 6.15 16.53 19.12
N ALA A 70 5.05 15.79 19.36
CA ALA A 70 3.67 16.31 19.46
C ALA A 70 3.43 17.32 20.60
N ALA A 71 4.49 17.74 21.28
CA ALA A 71 4.48 18.88 22.16
C ALA A 71 4.43 20.10 21.33
N VAL A 72 5.29 20.08 20.32
CA VAL A 72 5.48 21.21 19.50
C VAL A 72 4.57 21.13 18.27
N ALA A 73 3.49 20.32 18.37
CA ALA A 73 2.05 20.72 18.43
C ALA A 73 0.91 19.63 18.37
N THR A 74 -0.35 20.10 18.30
CA THR A 74 -1.60 19.32 18.36
C THR A 74 -2.76 19.74 17.39
N ASN A 75 -2.91 21.04 17.06
CA ASN A 75 -3.96 21.66 16.21
C ASN A 75 -3.52 22.32 14.84
N GLY A 76 -2.25 22.34 14.46
CA GLY A 76 -1.60 23.26 13.51
C GLY A 76 -1.86 23.19 11.98
N VAL A 77 -0.78 23.54 11.23
CA VAL A 77 -0.61 24.04 9.86
C VAL A 77 -1.89 24.65 9.33
N ALA A 78 -2.08 24.76 8.03
CA ALA A 78 -2.49 26.05 7.53
C ALA A 78 -3.53 26.00 6.42
N LEU A 79 -4.36 24.98 6.46
CA LEU A 79 -4.69 24.31 5.24
C LEU A 79 -6.12 24.62 4.83
N PRO A 80 -6.37 25.06 3.60
CA PRO A 80 -8.00 24.80 2.54
C PRO A 80 -8.91 23.53 2.59
N GLY A 81 -8.62 22.47 3.36
CA GLY A 81 -9.45 21.25 3.66
C GLY A 81 -8.95 19.77 3.42
N VAL A 82 -9.83 18.77 3.66
CA VAL A 82 -9.68 17.26 3.83
C VAL A 82 -8.73 16.38 2.93
N PRO A 83 -7.72 15.60 3.44
CA PRO A 83 -6.04 15.94 2.55
C PRO A 83 -5.80 14.70 1.53
N ALA A 84 -6.74 14.02 0.84
CA ALA A 84 -6.64 12.52 0.51
C ALA A 84 -5.32 11.62 0.63
N GLN A 85 -4.18 11.82 -0.07
CA GLN A 85 -2.93 10.96 0.01
C GLN A 85 -1.60 11.72 -0.28
N VAL A 86 -0.45 11.05 -0.59
CA VAL A 86 0.81 11.47 0.10
C VAL A 86 2.20 11.10 -0.48
N THR A 87 3.24 11.84 -0.02
CA THR A 87 4.14 12.82 -0.73
C THR A 87 5.20 13.60 0.08
N ALA A 88 6.56 13.70 -0.12
CA ALA A 88 7.57 14.77 0.40
C ALA A 88 8.98 15.01 -0.25
N GLY A 89 9.68 16.13 0.08
CA GLY A 89 10.95 16.51 -0.57
C GLY A 89 12.02 17.44 0.08
N ASP A 90 13.33 17.38 -0.30
CA ASP A 90 14.60 17.84 0.40
C ASP A 90 14.35 18.92 1.45
N HIS A 91 13.88 20.07 0.92
CA HIS A 91 13.28 21.37 1.28
C HIS A 91 11.95 21.63 0.64
N HIS A 92 10.86 20.88 0.88
CA HIS A 92 9.61 21.01 0.15
C HIS A 92 8.55 20.00 0.66
N THR A 93 7.36 20.47 1.01
CA THR A 93 6.12 19.74 1.37
C THR A 93 5.07 20.07 0.33
N CYS A 94 3.86 19.52 0.21
CA CYS A 94 2.87 19.70 -0.86
C CYS A 94 1.74 18.67 -0.50
N ALA A 95 1.08 17.94 -1.43
CA ALA A 95 0.31 16.66 -1.32
C ALA A 95 -0.86 16.29 -2.26
N LEU A 96 -1.71 15.28 -1.98
CA LEU A 96 -2.99 14.97 -2.70
C LEU A 96 -4.25 15.43 -1.95
N LEU A 97 -5.41 15.54 -2.63
CA LEU A 97 -6.68 15.97 -2.05
C LEU A 97 -7.88 15.05 -2.27
N THR A 98 -8.93 15.19 -1.45
CA THR A 98 -10.20 14.42 -1.53
C THR A 98 -11.13 14.77 -2.70
N THR A 99 -11.43 16.04 -2.97
CA THR A 99 -11.96 16.42 -4.31
C THR A 99 -10.92 16.21 -5.40
N GLY A 100 -9.68 16.01 -4.99
CA GLY A 100 -8.49 16.13 -5.80
C GLY A 100 -8.27 17.57 -6.26
N ARG A 101 -7.26 18.26 -5.69
CA ARG A 101 -6.58 19.54 -6.03
C ARG A 101 -5.15 19.53 -5.41
N ILE A 102 -4.47 20.63 -5.05
CA ILE A 102 -3.02 20.71 -4.60
C ILE A 102 -2.95 21.68 -3.36
N THR A 103 -2.01 21.71 -2.38
CA THR A 103 -1.37 23.01 -2.01
C THR A 103 0.12 23.06 -1.84
N CYS A 104 0.73 24.15 -2.28
CA CYS A 104 2.14 24.31 -2.17
C CYS A 104 2.53 25.58 -1.28
N TRP A 105 3.25 25.56 -0.04
CA TRP A 105 4.57 26.01 0.80
C TRP A 105 6.24 26.20 0.40
N GLY A 106 7.23 27.15 0.67
CA GLY A 106 8.79 26.90 0.60
C GLY A 106 10.10 27.81 0.16
N ARG A 107 11.13 28.35 0.91
CA ARG A 107 12.39 29.22 0.53
C ARG A 107 12.84 29.45 -0.89
N ALA A 108 13.33 30.67 -1.19
CA ALA A 108 13.51 31.15 -2.55
C ALA A 108 14.69 30.83 -3.49
N VAL A 109 15.98 30.55 -3.27
CA VAL A 109 17.07 30.89 -4.30
C VAL A 109 16.89 30.52 -5.81
N GLU A 110 15.94 29.65 -6.16
CA GLU A 110 15.65 29.10 -7.49
C GLU A 110 14.37 29.62 -8.21
N GLY A 111 13.14 29.10 -7.98
CA GLY A 111 11.90 29.66 -8.64
C GLY A 111 10.55 28.97 -8.36
N GLN A 112 10.60 27.84 -7.68
CA GLN A 112 9.68 26.76 -8.04
C GLN A 112 8.26 26.73 -7.40
N LEU A 113 7.64 27.80 -6.87
CA LEU A 113 6.44 27.61 -5.98
C LEU A 113 4.97 28.06 -6.24
N GLY A 114 4.59 28.91 -7.22
CA GLY A 114 3.53 28.48 -8.21
C GLY A 114 2.28 29.20 -8.76
N TYR A 115 2.08 30.47 -9.10
CA TYR A 115 2.57 31.79 -8.72
C TYR A 115 4.05 31.98 -8.51
N GLY A 116 4.95 31.06 -8.90
CA GLY A 116 6.40 31.23 -8.85
C GLY A 116 6.96 32.09 -10.00
N ASN A 117 6.73 33.40 -10.00
CA ASN A 117 7.73 34.34 -9.52
C ASN A 117 8.54 34.03 -8.24
N GLN A 118 9.67 34.72 -8.05
CA GLN A 118 10.84 34.27 -7.30
C GLN A 118 10.69 34.28 -5.76
N ASN A 119 9.56 33.85 -5.27
CA ASN A 119 8.94 34.53 -4.17
C ASN A 119 9.23 34.01 -2.82
N VAL A 120 8.61 34.70 -1.86
CA VAL A 120 8.55 34.22 -0.50
C VAL A 120 7.20 34.31 0.18
N ILE A 121 6.93 33.21 0.85
CA ILE A 121 5.97 33.03 1.92
C ILE A 121 6.75 32.39 3.10
N GLY A 122 6.13 32.01 4.22
CA GLY A 122 6.63 31.31 5.41
C GLY A 122 7.58 31.89 6.43
N ASP A 123 8.24 33.04 6.17
CA ASP A 123 8.75 34.04 7.16
C ASP A 123 8.30 35.62 7.41
N ASN A 124 7.14 36.45 7.58
CA ASN A 124 5.59 36.79 7.79
C ASN A 124 4.11 36.13 7.42
N GLU A 125 3.70 35.39 6.34
CA GLU A 125 2.49 34.51 6.14
C GLU A 125 2.52 33.06 5.46
N THR A 126 1.37 32.47 4.95
CA THR A 126 0.96 31.00 4.79
C THR A 126 0.65 30.46 3.36
N PRO A 127 0.36 29.14 3.21
CA PRO A 127 -0.98 28.63 2.86
C PRO A 127 -2.19 29.60 2.89
N ALA A 128 -3.30 29.33 3.59
CA ALA A 128 -4.61 29.94 3.27
C ALA A 128 -4.79 31.49 3.31
N ALA A 129 -3.73 32.28 3.47
CA ALA A 129 -3.72 33.73 3.33
C ALA A 129 -3.01 34.28 2.05
N ASN A 130 -2.41 33.49 1.16
CA ASN A 130 -1.53 33.88 0.00
C ASN A 130 -2.06 34.63 -1.26
N ALA A 131 -1.47 34.63 -2.46
CA ALA A 131 -1.68 35.69 -3.47
C ALA A 131 -2.94 35.72 -4.40
N VAL A 132 -2.76 35.93 -5.73
CA VAL A 132 -3.69 36.66 -6.65
C VAL A 132 -4.60 35.84 -7.58
N ASN A 133 -5.44 34.93 -7.08
CA ASN A 133 -6.29 34.04 -7.88
C ASN A 133 -7.60 33.66 -7.20
N GLY A 134 -7.51 32.68 -6.30
CA GLY A 134 -8.62 31.79 -5.93
C GLY A 134 -8.19 30.41 -5.44
N GLY A 135 -7.03 29.97 -5.93
CA GLY A 135 -5.95 29.88 -4.98
C GLY A 135 -5.00 28.76 -5.15
N LEU A 136 -4.46 28.60 -6.32
CA LEU A 136 -4.32 27.31 -6.93
C LEU A 136 -3.11 27.35 -7.84
N VAL A 137 -2.16 26.42 -7.70
CA VAL A 137 -1.51 25.90 -8.88
C VAL A 137 -2.57 25.44 -9.84
N ASP A 138 -2.70 26.34 -10.77
CA ASP A 138 -3.57 26.43 -11.88
C ASP A 138 -2.98 25.69 -13.08
N LEU A 139 -3.71 25.54 -14.19
CA LEU A 139 -3.48 24.34 -14.98
C LEU A 139 -3.38 24.38 -16.53
N GLY A 140 -4.08 25.22 -17.22
CA GLY A 140 -4.50 24.91 -18.58
C GLY A 140 -5.62 23.88 -18.57
N LEU A 141 -6.46 23.92 -19.59
CA LEU A 141 -7.86 23.46 -19.52
C LEU A 141 -8.11 22.16 -20.25
N ILE A 142 -9.29 21.55 -20.01
CA ILE A 142 -9.80 20.48 -20.88
C ILE A 142 -10.22 21.14 -22.21
N GLY A 143 -9.22 21.51 -23.01
CA GLY A 143 -9.35 22.29 -24.23
C GLY A 143 -10.12 23.60 -24.03
N PHE A 144 -10.94 23.96 -25.01
CA PHE A 144 -11.72 25.20 -25.04
C PHE A 144 -12.91 25.26 -24.06
N THR A 145 -13.09 24.27 -23.17
CA THR A 145 -14.29 24.18 -22.31
C THR A 145 -14.26 25.05 -21.05
N LEU A 146 -13.09 25.62 -20.72
CA LEU A 146 -12.84 26.31 -19.45
C LEU A 146 -13.17 25.47 -18.19
N THR A 147 -13.24 24.14 -18.32
CA THR A 147 -13.32 23.23 -17.17
C THR A 147 -11.95 22.85 -16.62
N PRO A 148 -11.74 23.03 -15.31
CA PRO A 148 -10.67 22.39 -14.59
C PRO A 148 -10.90 20.87 -14.43
N LEU A 149 -10.24 20.08 -15.27
CA LEU A 149 -9.26 19.04 -14.91
C LEU A 149 -9.45 18.28 -13.57
N THR A 150 -9.29 16.93 -13.56
CA THR A 150 -9.01 16.10 -12.35
C THR A 150 -7.98 14.95 -12.58
N ALA A 151 -6.81 15.00 -11.90
CA ALA A 151 -5.75 13.97 -11.76
C ALA A 151 -6.07 12.89 -10.70
N THR A 152 -5.06 12.23 -10.12
CA THR A 152 -5.29 11.13 -9.18
C THR A 152 -4.53 11.18 -7.86
N ALA A 153 -3.21 11.45 -7.79
CA ALA A 153 -2.46 11.43 -6.52
C ALA A 153 -1.01 11.90 -6.65
N ILE A 154 -0.22 11.84 -5.57
CA ILE A 154 1.20 12.19 -5.62
C ILE A 154 2.15 11.59 -4.56
N ASP A 155 3.45 11.70 -4.81
CA ASP A 155 4.51 12.04 -3.86
C ASP A 155 5.44 13.26 -4.27
N ALA A 156 6.69 13.46 -3.81
CA ALA A 156 7.46 14.72 -3.84
C ALA A 156 9.02 14.79 -3.76
N GLY A 157 9.58 15.94 -3.46
CA GLY A 157 10.54 16.66 -4.25
C GLY A 157 11.95 16.82 -3.75
N ALA A 158 12.75 17.73 -4.30
CA ALA A 158 13.92 18.27 -3.62
C ALA A 158 14.43 19.41 -4.41
N TYR A 159 15.58 19.36 -5.01
CA TYR A 159 15.73 20.25 -6.09
C TYR A 159 14.78 19.70 -7.22
N HIS A 160 13.45 19.26 -7.05
CA HIS A 160 12.06 19.28 -7.76
C HIS A 160 10.78 18.74 -7.02
N THR A 161 9.68 18.32 -7.69
CA THR A 161 8.59 17.30 -7.65
C THR A 161 8.45 16.70 -9.10
N CYS A 162 7.32 16.16 -9.53
CA CYS A 162 6.88 15.97 -10.93
C CYS A 162 5.31 16.14 -11.01
N ALA A 163 4.46 15.56 -11.87
CA ALA A 163 2.99 15.30 -11.70
C ALA A 163 2.27 14.11 -12.45
N VAL A 164 0.93 14.06 -12.49
CA VAL A 164 0.19 12.95 -13.10
C VAL A 164 -1.25 13.12 -13.59
N VAL A 165 -1.72 12.33 -14.57
CA VAL A 165 -3.18 12.26 -14.82
C VAL A 165 -3.62 11.07 -15.66
N ALA A 166 -4.93 11.01 -15.89
CA ALA A 166 -5.54 10.79 -17.21
C ALA A 166 -4.79 11.19 -18.53
N GLY A 167 -3.55 11.72 -18.57
CA GLY A 167 -2.86 12.00 -19.83
C GLY A 167 -1.45 12.60 -19.92
N GLY A 168 -0.63 12.60 -18.88
CA GLY A 168 0.81 12.90 -19.00
C GLY A 168 1.50 12.93 -17.65
N VAL A 169 2.79 12.61 -17.66
CA VAL A 169 3.73 12.84 -16.58
C VAL A 169 4.42 14.18 -16.85
N LYS A 170 5.22 14.66 -15.91
CA LYS A 170 4.93 16.01 -15.37
C LYS A 170 6.05 16.42 -14.39
N CYS A 171 6.57 17.68 -14.26
CA CYS A 171 7.35 18.46 -13.24
C CYS A 171 7.47 20.10 -13.44
N TRP A 172 7.59 21.20 -12.49
CA TRP A 172 8.45 22.58 -12.05
C TRP A 172 9.96 23.20 -11.43
N GLY A 173 11.29 23.40 -11.90
CA GLY A 173 12.62 24.05 -11.23
C GLY A 173 14.12 24.61 -11.62
N TYR A 174 15.30 24.28 -10.99
CA TYR A 174 16.69 24.76 -11.46
C TYR A 174 17.13 24.12 -12.77
N GLY A 175 18.45 23.93 -12.97
CA GLY A 175 19.09 23.02 -13.85
C GLY A 175 19.78 21.70 -13.30
N ASP A 176 20.90 21.79 -12.59
CA ASP A 176 22.05 20.86 -12.56
C ASP A 176 21.84 19.61 -13.40
N SER A 177 22.53 19.70 -14.53
CA SER A 177 22.80 18.82 -15.66
C SER A 177 21.67 17.93 -16.17
N GLY A 178 20.42 18.02 -15.71
CA GLY A 178 19.39 17.46 -16.60
C GLY A 178 17.90 17.63 -16.39
N ARG A 179 17.50 17.86 -15.17
CA ARG A 179 16.51 16.95 -14.64
C ARG A 179 15.05 17.19 -14.94
N LEU A 180 14.58 18.00 -15.85
CA LEU A 180 13.41 17.55 -16.61
C LEU A 180 13.59 16.23 -17.30
N GLY A 181 14.86 15.85 -17.51
CA GLY A 181 15.29 15.21 -18.72
C GLY A 181 14.41 15.67 -19.85
N TYR A 182 13.94 16.95 -19.88
CA TYR A 182 12.91 17.36 -20.81
C TYR A 182 13.60 17.76 -22.06
N GLY A 183 14.36 16.76 -22.56
CA GLY A 183 15.79 16.78 -22.33
C GLY A 183 16.29 18.17 -22.50
N ASN A 184 16.54 18.96 -21.46
CA ASN A 184 17.41 20.12 -21.64
C ASN A 184 17.77 20.82 -20.34
N THR A 185 18.79 21.69 -20.45
CA THR A 185 19.69 22.24 -19.41
C THR A 185 18.98 23.12 -18.40
N ASN A 186 17.69 22.96 -18.25
CA ASN A 186 16.96 24.16 -18.20
C ASN A 186 16.17 24.35 -16.98
N SER A 187 15.74 25.57 -16.99
CA SER A 187 14.81 26.25 -16.23
C SER A 187 13.73 26.98 -17.04
N ILE A 188 12.94 27.76 -16.36
CA ILE A 188 11.76 28.54 -16.71
C ILE A 188 11.81 29.55 -15.51
N GLY A 189 12.78 30.50 -15.53
CA GLY A 189 13.21 31.38 -14.39
C GLY A 189 13.21 32.95 -14.40
N ASP A 190 12.87 33.76 -15.46
CA ASP A 190 12.37 35.19 -15.71
C ASP A 190 10.82 35.59 -15.85
N ASN A 191 9.91 35.12 -16.77
CA ASN A 191 8.41 35.36 -16.75
C ASN A 191 7.27 34.21 -16.77
N GLU A 192 7.24 33.00 -16.14
CA GLU A 192 6.62 31.80 -16.83
C GLU A 192 5.93 30.47 -16.20
N THR A 193 4.86 29.93 -16.88
CA THR A 193 3.80 28.85 -16.76
C THR A 193 4.07 27.42 -17.26
N PRO A 194 3.47 26.39 -16.60
CA PRO A 194 4.91 25.14 -16.33
C PRO A 194 4.46 24.08 -17.61
N ALA A 195 4.75 22.75 -18.09
CA ALA A 195 3.70 21.57 -18.48
C ALA A 195 3.86 20.14 -19.29
N THR A 196 2.92 19.57 -20.07
CA THR A 196 2.78 18.09 -20.43
C THR A 196 4.02 17.15 -20.75
N VAL A 197 4.79 16.61 -19.78
CA VAL A 197 5.79 15.53 -19.99
C VAL A 197 5.08 14.19 -20.41
N ALA A 198 4.71 14.05 -21.69
CA ALA A 198 3.89 12.94 -22.20
C ALA A 198 4.56 11.72 -22.92
N ALA A 199 4.36 11.52 -24.25
CA ALA A 199 4.47 10.25 -25.03
C ALA A 199 4.93 8.96 -24.37
N LEU A 200 6.18 8.81 -23.95
CA LEU A 200 7.00 7.60 -24.26
C LEU A 200 6.45 6.19 -23.96
N TYR A 201 5.33 6.05 -23.23
CA TYR A 201 4.69 4.78 -22.91
C TYR A 201 3.31 4.56 -23.51
N THR A 202 2.82 5.50 -24.33
CA THR A 202 1.58 5.33 -25.08
C THR A 202 1.58 3.98 -25.81
N GLY A 203 0.73 3.06 -25.33
CA GLY A 203 0.70 1.68 -25.80
C GLY A 203 0.84 0.64 -24.69
N LEU A 204 1.12 1.05 -23.44
CA LEU A 204 1.37 0.12 -22.34
C LEU A 204 0.35 0.23 -21.14
N GLY A 205 -0.46 1.31 -20.88
CA GLY A 205 -1.49 1.35 -19.77
C GLY A 205 -2.44 2.59 -19.50
N GLY A 206 -2.64 3.00 -18.21
CA GLY A 206 -3.82 3.71 -17.61
C GLY A 206 -3.62 4.44 -16.22
N VAL A 207 -4.45 4.21 -15.15
CA VAL A 207 -4.33 4.83 -13.75
C VAL A 207 -4.07 3.86 -12.51
N ARG A 208 -3.34 4.31 -11.44
CA ARG A 208 -3.01 3.76 -10.05
C ARG A 208 -2.13 4.73 -9.14
N ALA A 209 -0.91 4.43 -8.61
CA ALA A 209 -0.15 5.23 -7.56
C ALA A 209 1.41 5.64 -7.76
N VAL A 210 2.19 6.43 -6.95
CA VAL A 210 3.57 7.03 -7.32
C VAL A 210 4.67 7.52 -6.30
N ALA A 211 5.86 8.01 -6.82
CA ALA A 211 6.73 9.24 -6.66
C ALA A 211 8.16 9.46 -7.32
N ALA A 212 9.30 9.83 -6.60
CA ALA A 212 10.64 10.33 -7.07
C ALA A 212 11.76 10.98 -6.23
N GLY A 213 12.90 11.14 -6.90
CA GLY A 213 14.13 11.49 -6.28
C GLY A 213 14.74 12.77 -6.79
N GLY A 214 15.85 13.04 -6.14
CA GLY A 214 16.98 13.86 -6.53
C GLY A 214 18.28 13.21 -6.64
N GLY A 215 18.35 11.87 -6.63
CA GLY A 215 17.39 10.90 -7.14
C GLY A 215 16.68 11.30 -8.42
N HIS A 216 15.96 10.46 -9.18
CA HIS A 216 15.82 10.73 -10.63
C HIS A 216 14.37 11.01 -11.20
N THR A 217 13.77 10.73 -12.46
CA THR A 217 12.31 10.36 -12.98
C THR A 217 11.36 9.01 -12.86
N CYS A 218 11.74 7.74 -12.52
CA CYS A 218 11.15 6.47 -11.97
C CYS A 218 9.65 6.12 -12.08
N VAL A 219 9.04 6.28 -13.24
CA VAL A 219 7.63 5.97 -13.58
C VAL A 219 7.05 4.53 -13.54
N VAL A 220 6.34 4.07 -14.60
CA VAL A 220 5.75 2.74 -14.77
C VAL A 220 5.27 2.55 -16.30
N VAL A 221 5.98 1.89 -17.32
CA VAL A 221 5.75 1.23 -18.75
C VAL A 221 5.84 -0.34 -19.14
N GLY A 222 4.85 -1.27 -19.09
CA GLY A 222 4.96 -2.76 -18.97
C GLY A 222 3.66 -3.56 -18.55
N PHE A 223 3.67 -4.35 -17.44
CA PHE A 223 2.52 -4.85 -16.62
C PHE A 223 3.00 -4.90 -15.20
N ASP A 224 2.52 -3.99 -14.37
CA ASP A 224 3.37 -2.82 -14.35
C ASP A 224 4.87 -3.10 -13.99
N ALA A 225 5.87 -3.15 -14.88
CA ALA A 225 7.30 -3.47 -14.53
C ALA A 225 8.09 -2.35 -13.77
N VAL A 226 9.43 -2.25 -13.85
CA VAL A 226 10.27 -1.25 -13.12
C VAL A 226 11.45 -0.65 -14.00
N GLY A 227 12.30 0.38 -13.72
CA GLY A 227 13.04 1.09 -14.82
C GLY A 227 13.72 2.53 -14.81
N CYS A 228 14.38 3.19 -13.84
CA CYS A 228 14.93 4.63 -13.80
C CYS A 228 15.88 5.29 -14.93
N TYR A 229 16.32 6.59 -14.88
CA TYR A 229 17.16 7.54 -15.76
C TYR A 229 17.73 8.75 -14.90
N GLY A 230 18.72 9.71 -14.98
CA GLY A 230 19.11 10.56 -13.73
C GLY A 230 20.34 11.55 -13.44
N VAL A 231 21.41 11.43 -12.60
CA VAL A 231 22.82 12.08 -12.82
C VAL A 231 23.98 11.06 -13.02
N ASN A 232 25.29 11.32 -13.27
CA ASN A 232 26.29 10.27 -12.89
C ASN A 232 27.66 10.57 -12.23
N GLY A 233 28.20 9.57 -11.50
CA GLY A 233 29.56 9.52 -10.93
C GLY A 233 29.84 8.64 -9.69
N SER A 234 28.91 7.84 -9.12
CA SER A 234 29.13 7.06 -7.87
C SER A 234 28.04 6.00 -7.50
N GLY A 235 27.23 5.54 -8.45
CA GLY A 235 26.41 4.34 -8.29
C GLY A 235 25.01 4.30 -8.86
N GLN A 236 24.08 3.97 -8.00
CA GLN A 236 22.67 4.28 -8.05
C GLN A 236 21.87 4.09 -9.29
N LEU A 237 21.96 2.88 -9.83
CA LEU A 237 21.09 2.50 -10.91
C LEU A 237 20.58 1.10 -10.96
N GLY A 238 21.12 0.20 -10.15
CA GLY A 238 20.74 -1.19 -10.20
C GLY A 238 21.02 -1.80 -11.57
N ARG A 239 21.52 -0.99 -12.50
CA ARG A 239 21.87 -1.26 -13.88
C ARG A 239 23.37 -1.26 -14.02
N GLY A 240 24.10 -0.57 -13.13
CA GLY A 240 25.54 -0.72 -13.03
C GLY A 240 26.32 -0.12 -14.13
N ASN A 241 26.47 1.19 -14.04
CA ASN A 241 27.16 2.01 -15.00
C ASN A 241 27.12 3.46 -14.52
N THR A 242 28.30 4.10 -14.45
CA THR A 242 28.53 5.50 -14.04
C THR A 242 28.03 6.47 -15.12
N LEU A 243 26.96 6.09 -15.83
CA LEU A 243 26.71 6.45 -17.21
C LEU A 243 25.35 7.09 -17.43
N ALA A 244 24.96 7.40 -18.66
CA ALA A 244 23.98 8.44 -18.98
C ALA A 244 22.87 8.11 -19.94
N VAL A 245 21.86 8.96 -19.78
CA VAL A 245 20.45 8.63 -19.89
C VAL A 245 19.60 9.92 -19.66
N GLY A 246 19.85 10.82 -20.61
CA GLY A 246 19.24 12.12 -20.95
C GLY A 246 20.18 13.25 -21.42
N ASP A 247 21.50 13.07 -21.67
CA ASP A 247 22.43 14.14 -22.14
C ASP A 247 22.00 14.83 -23.43
N ASN A 248 21.06 14.19 -24.07
CA ASN A 248 20.45 14.53 -25.32
C ASN A 248 19.06 13.83 -25.34
N GLU A 249 18.46 13.51 -24.17
CA GLU A 249 17.41 12.46 -24.12
C GLU A 249 16.40 12.27 -22.92
N THR A 250 15.87 11.02 -22.82
CA THR A 250 14.45 10.62 -22.74
C THR A 250 14.21 9.08 -22.50
N ALA A 251 13.09 8.60 -21.91
CA ALA A 251 12.75 7.18 -21.54
C ALA A 251 12.86 5.98 -22.55
N SER A 252 12.89 4.74 -22.03
CA SER A 252 12.63 3.37 -22.63
C SER A 252 13.72 2.24 -22.47
N GLY A 253 13.50 1.25 -21.58
CA GLY A 253 14.45 0.17 -21.16
C GLY A 253 13.83 -0.95 -20.26
N LEU A 254 14.36 -1.42 -19.09
CA LEU A 254 13.65 -2.40 -18.19
C LEU A 254 14.29 -2.80 -16.79
N VAL A 255 13.92 -2.24 -15.62
CA VAL A 255 14.23 -2.80 -14.27
C VAL A 255 13.19 -3.82 -13.78
N ALA A 256 13.64 -4.80 -12.98
CA ALA A 256 12.83 -5.54 -12.01
C ALA A 256 13.72 -6.38 -11.07
N MET A 257 13.18 -6.89 -9.97
CA MET A 257 13.95 -7.33 -8.78
C MET A 257 14.43 -8.81 -8.75
N PRO A 258 15.29 -9.25 -7.81
CA PRO A 258 15.57 -10.66 -7.53
C PRO A 258 14.38 -11.60 -7.57
N GLY A 259 14.64 -12.76 -8.16
CA GLY A 259 13.86 -13.96 -7.92
C GLY A 259 12.45 -13.98 -8.48
N ASN A 260 12.00 -12.93 -9.18
CA ASN A 260 10.68 -12.74 -9.79
C ASN A 260 9.55 -12.35 -8.81
N ALA A 261 9.88 -12.09 -7.53
CA ALA A 261 9.03 -11.55 -6.48
C ALA A 261 8.22 -10.31 -6.94
N PRO A 262 6.96 -10.48 -7.42
CA PRO A 262 6.32 -9.52 -8.29
C PRO A 262 6.04 -8.22 -7.59
N VAL A 263 5.49 -7.33 -8.37
CA VAL A 263 5.41 -5.94 -8.00
C VAL A 263 3.99 -5.33 -8.14
N ARG A 264 3.64 -4.20 -7.46
CA ARG A 264 2.37 -3.39 -7.61
C ARG A 264 2.25 -2.06 -6.81
N ALA A 265 3.36 -1.42 -6.45
CA ALA A 265 3.60 0.03 -6.15
C ALA A 265 5.13 0.35 -6.50
N VAL A 266 5.74 1.56 -6.44
CA VAL A 266 7.19 2.01 -6.65
C VAL A 266 7.72 2.93 -5.48
N ALA A 267 8.98 3.41 -5.42
CA ALA A 267 9.78 4.23 -4.47
C ALA A 267 10.67 5.16 -5.25
N THR A 268 11.25 6.27 -4.76
CA THR A 268 12.64 6.60 -5.15
C THR A 268 13.53 6.80 -3.95
N GLY A 269 14.77 7.31 -4.05
CA GLY A 269 15.67 7.49 -2.94
C GLY A 269 16.53 8.73 -3.13
N THR A 270 17.27 9.27 -2.14
CA THR A 270 18.16 10.35 -2.55
C THR A 270 19.22 9.97 -3.46
N GLU A 271 19.99 8.91 -3.25
CA GLU A 271 20.09 8.18 -2.02
C GLU A 271 19.26 6.87 -2.22
N HIS A 272 19.54 6.06 -3.25
CA HIS A 272 19.20 4.63 -3.52
C HIS A 272 17.85 4.21 -4.11
N THR A 273 17.59 2.93 -4.48
CA THR A 273 16.31 2.18 -4.94
C THR A 273 15.12 1.38 -4.18
N CYS A 274 14.93 1.23 -2.84
CA CYS A 274 13.86 0.81 -1.91
C CYS A 274 12.48 0.58 -2.50
N VAL A 275 11.67 -0.30 -1.96
CA VAL A 275 10.56 -0.92 -2.69
C VAL A 275 9.39 -1.21 -1.71
N ILE A 276 8.50 -2.18 -1.79
CA ILE A 276 7.69 -2.76 -0.68
C ILE A 276 6.91 -3.84 -1.38
N ASP A 277 7.05 -5.05 -0.98
CA ASP A 277 6.52 -6.14 -1.73
C ASP A 277 4.91 -6.10 -1.52
N ASP A 278 4.22 -7.19 -1.13
CA ASP A 278 3.19 -7.21 -0.04
C ASP A 278 3.23 -8.39 0.97
N THR A 279 3.70 -9.59 0.62
CA THR A 279 4.06 -10.68 1.58
C THR A 279 5.40 -10.55 2.42
N ASP A 280 5.46 -10.06 3.67
CA ASP A 280 6.67 -10.00 4.56
C ASP A 280 8.01 -9.30 4.09
N GLN A 281 8.69 -8.49 4.93
CA GLN A 281 10.09 -7.94 4.78
C GLN A 281 10.35 -6.64 3.95
N VAL A 282 11.60 -6.28 3.57
CA VAL A 282 12.11 -4.99 2.93
C VAL A 282 13.29 -5.33 1.93
N GLN A 283 14.01 -4.44 1.21
CA GLN A 283 15.13 -4.77 0.25
C GLN A 283 16.41 -3.81 -0.03
N CYS A 284 16.59 -2.59 0.52
CA CYS A 284 17.47 -1.46 0.16
C CYS A 284 19.00 -1.65 -0.15
N TRP A 285 19.49 -1.11 -1.30
CA TRP A 285 20.80 -1.07 -2.02
C TRP A 285 21.58 0.25 -1.97
N GLY A 286 22.85 0.21 -2.37
CA GLY A 286 23.75 1.37 -2.50
C GLY A 286 24.77 1.60 -1.41
N ALA A 287 25.33 2.83 -1.43
CA ALA A 287 25.88 3.76 -0.42
C ALA A 287 26.52 3.24 0.85
N GLY A 288 27.12 4.13 1.69
CA GLY A 288 27.56 3.57 2.96
C GLY A 288 28.43 4.10 4.11
N SER A 289 29.15 5.22 4.08
CA SER A 289 29.94 5.61 5.29
C SER A 289 29.05 5.94 6.51
N ASP A 290 29.60 6.19 7.69
CA ASP A 290 28.85 6.64 8.88
C ASP A 290 27.47 5.95 9.06
N GLY A 291 27.44 4.64 8.82
CA GLY A 291 26.33 3.74 8.98
C GLY A 291 25.12 3.92 8.11
N ARG A 292 24.26 4.84 8.56
CA ARG A 292 22.97 5.34 8.08
C ARG A 292 22.12 4.52 7.02
N LEU A 293 22.34 3.19 6.94
CA LEU A 293 21.82 2.04 6.17
C LEU A 293 20.95 1.06 6.98
N GLY A 294 21.20 0.88 8.27
CA GLY A 294 20.51 -0.08 9.10
C GLY A 294 20.48 -1.55 8.63
N TYR A 295 21.54 -2.17 8.07
CA TYR A 295 21.90 -3.58 8.39
C TYR A 295 23.33 -3.62 8.94
N GLY A 296 23.83 -2.50 9.45
CA GLY A 296 25.07 -2.48 10.20
C GLY A 296 26.27 -3.14 9.52
N ASN A 297 27.02 -2.40 8.70
CA ASN A 297 28.44 -2.55 8.37
C ASN A 297 28.89 -1.33 7.53
N GLU A 298 30.15 -1.32 7.11
CA GLU A 298 30.74 -0.28 6.26
C GLU A 298 31.62 -0.88 5.10
N THR A 299 31.17 -1.87 4.26
CA THR A 299 31.71 -2.25 2.88
C THR A 299 30.69 -2.87 1.85
N THR A 300 30.30 -2.19 0.73
CA THR A 300 28.89 -2.17 0.13
C THR A 300 28.59 -2.58 -1.33
N ILE A 301 27.35 -2.27 -1.79
CA ILE A 301 26.48 -3.13 -2.60
C ILE A 301 25.79 -2.53 -3.85
N GLY A 302 26.09 -3.21 -4.95
CA GLY A 302 25.74 -2.86 -6.31
C GLY A 302 27.02 -2.59 -7.09
N ASP A 303 27.85 -3.61 -7.32
CA ASP A 303 29.28 -3.44 -7.60
C ASP A 303 29.69 -2.97 -9.02
N ASN A 304 30.41 -3.67 -9.91
CA ASN A 304 30.50 -5.09 -10.26
C ASN A 304 29.18 -5.87 -10.42
N GLU A 305 28.29 -6.05 -9.43
CA GLU A 305 27.06 -6.85 -9.59
C GLU A 305 25.77 -6.33 -8.85
N ALA A 306 24.57 -6.42 -9.48
CA ALA A 306 23.32 -5.63 -9.17
C ALA A 306 22.07 -6.35 -8.57
N PRO A 307 20.89 -5.78 -8.27
CA PRO A 307 19.95 -6.15 -7.15
C PRO A 307 19.54 -7.54 -6.69
N ALA A 308 19.99 -8.65 -7.27
CA ALA A 308 19.44 -9.97 -7.02
C ALA A 308 20.18 -10.87 -6.01
N ALA A 309 21.36 -10.52 -5.54
CA ALA A 309 22.27 -11.45 -4.87
C ALA A 309 23.33 -10.82 -3.92
N ASN A 310 23.05 -9.67 -3.29
CA ASN A 310 23.85 -9.20 -2.15
C ASN A 310 24.00 -10.36 -1.15
N PRO A 311 25.21 -10.70 -0.70
CA PRO A 311 25.41 -11.79 0.24
C PRO A 311 24.77 -11.58 1.61
N VAL A 312 24.78 -10.37 2.17
CA VAL A 312 24.48 -10.06 3.60
C VAL A 312 23.04 -10.40 3.94
N ASP A 313 22.74 -11.59 4.46
CA ASP A 313 21.37 -12.04 4.73
C ASP A 313 20.48 -12.20 3.45
N ARG A 314 21.10 -12.34 2.26
CA ARG A 314 20.48 -12.23 0.90
C ARG A 314 20.17 -10.76 0.52
N GLY A 315 20.97 -9.86 1.12
CA GLY A 315 20.47 -8.67 1.80
C GLY A 315 19.34 -9.05 2.78
N ARG A 316 19.39 -9.05 4.13
CA ARG A 316 18.17 -9.05 5.04
C ARG A 316 18.37 -8.74 6.57
N VAL A 317 18.46 -7.45 7.02
CA VAL A 317 18.00 -6.67 8.28
C VAL A 317 17.22 -7.34 9.45
N ARG A 318 16.61 -6.67 10.47
CA ARG A 318 15.15 -6.80 10.89
C ARG A 318 14.60 -5.65 11.82
N LEU A 319 13.47 -4.93 11.59
CA LEU A 319 12.84 -4.19 12.73
C LEU A 319 12.30 -5.14 13.84
N PRO A 320 11.71 -4.68 14.98
CA PRO A 320 11.12 -5.57 15.97
C PRO A 320 9.81 -6.24 15.55
N ALA A 321 9.72 -7.54 15.83
CA ALA A 321 8.68 -8.42 15.32
C ALA A 321 7.34 -8.39 16.07
N ALA A 322 7.26 -7.84 17.28
CA ALA A 322 6.06 -7.89 18.15
C ALA A 322 4.87 -7.05 17.66
N LEU A 323 4.97 -6.49 16.45
CA LEU A 323 4.38 -5.21 16.13
C LEU A 323 3.39 -5.31 14.94
N GLY A 324 3.46 -6.38 14.15
CA GLY A 324 2.47 -6.69 13.10
C GLY A 324 2.72 -6.02 11.74
N GLY A 325 1.97 -6.45 10.71
CA GLY A 325 2.17 -6.08 9.29
C GLY A 325 1.84 -4.66 8.89
N ALA A 326 1.32 -4.46 7.66
CA ALA A 326 1.72 -3.26 6.94
C ALA A 326 0.82 -2.56 5.90
N ALA A 327 1.34 -1.46 5.33
CA ALA A 327 0.71 -0.63 4.31
C ALA A 327 1.60 0.26 3.36
N ALA A 328 2.82 0.77 3.67
CA ALA A 328 3.58 1.70 2.76
C ALA A 328 5.13 1.93 2.99
N LEU A 329 5.78 3.10 2.70
CA LEU A 329 7.16 3.64 3.09
C LEU A 329 7.37 5.20 3.05
N ALA A 330 8.18 5.84 3.96
CA ALA A 330 8.51 7.32 4.10
C ALA A 330 10.01 7.78 4.15
N THR A 331 10.67 8.11 3.07
CA THR A 331 12.05 7.70 2.83
C THR A 331 12.74 8.63 1.80
N GLY A 332 13.85 9.27 2.13
CA GLY A 332 14.07 10.66 1.68
C GLY A 332 15.37 11.25 1.16
N HIS A 333 16.04 12.05 2.00
CA HIS A 333 17.00 13.11 1.72
C HIS A 333 18.41 13.23 2.31
N GLY A 334 18.63 12.86 3.55
CA GLY A 334 19.89 12.94 4.28
C GLY A 334 19.74 12.13 5.52
N ALA A 335 20.43 12.50 6.57
CA ALA A 335 21.02 11.48 7.39
C ALA A 335 20.16 10.68 8.36
N HIS A 336 18.84 10.54 8.18
CA HIS A 336 18.17 9.40 8.82
C HIS A 336 16.93 8.82 8.15
N THR A 337 16.84 7.51 8.23
CA THR A 337 15.91 6.64 7.51
C THR A 337 14.69 6.44 8.30
N CYS A 338 13.75 5.60 7.81
CA CYS A 338 12.54 5.30 8.47
C CYS A 338 11.86 3.62 8.66
N ALA A 339 10.70 3.02 9.32
CA ALA A 339 9.68 1.82 9.06
C ALA A 339 8.21 1.29 9.78
N ILE A 340 6.87 1.50 9.45
CA ILE A 340 5.51 1.48 10.29
C ILE A 340 4.93 0.27 11.25
N VAL A 341 5.18 -1.05 11.21
CA VAL A 341 4.50 -2.25 11.91
C VAL A 341 3.22 -2.24 12.87
N ARG A 342 1.98 -2.69 12.41
CA ARG A 342 0.46 -2.79 12.80
C ARG A 342 -0.33 -2.54 14.18
N GLY A 343 -1.03 -1.36 14.35
CA GLY A 343 -1.62 -0.71 15.59
C GLY A 343 -1.48 0.88 15.78
N GLY A 344 -0.72 1.52 16.74
CA GLY A 344 -0.31 2.99 16.77
C GLY A 344 0.84 3.73 17.61
N GLN A 345 1.97 4.26 17.03
CA GLN A 345 2.95 5.36 17.47
C GLN A 345 3.70 6.08 16.25
N VAL A 346 5.03 6.45 16.28
CA VAL A 346 6.05 6.48 15.13
C VAL A 346 7.23 5.52 15.44
N THR A 347 8.40 5.43 14.74
CA THR A 347 9.65 4.80 15.23
C THR A 347 11.07 5.20 14.65
N CYS A 348 11.43 6.46 14.32
CA CYS A 348 12.73 6.84 13.72
C CYS A 348 14.02 6.93 14.59
N TRP A 349 14.95 5.99 14.40
CA TRP A 349 16.26 5.76 15.00
C TRP A 349 17.40 6.45 14.16
N GLY A 350 18.32 7.37 14.56
CA GLY A 350 19.24 8.04 13.57
C GLY A 350 19.96 9.38 13.71
N ASP A 351 20.08 10.17 12.62
CA ASP A 351 20.87 11.42 12.62
C ASP A 351 20.62 12.30 13.84
N ASN A 352 21.63 12.75 14.59
CA ASN A 352 21.30 13.48 15.82
C ASN A 352 22.16 14.64 16.38
N THR A 353 23.11 15.26 15.66
CA THR A 353 23.96 16.37 16.16
C THR A 353 23.18 17.46 16.88
N TYR A 354 22.03 17.88 16.33
CA TYR A 354 21.17 18.91 16.92
C TYR A 354 19.85 18.21 17.32
N GLY A 355 20.00 17.13 18.12
CA GLY A 355 19.08 16.50 19.10
C GLY A 355 17.76 15.90 18.65
N GLN A 356 17.37 16.25 17.46
CA GLN A 356 16.21 15.84 16.73
C GLN A 356 15.63 14.47 16.90
N LEU A 357 16.51 13.52 17.17
CA LEU A 357 16.24 12.12 17.16
C LEU A 357 15.31 11.80 18.33
N GLY A 358 14.99 12.69 19.31
CA GLY A 358 13.97 12.84 20.42
C GLY A 358 13.74 12.01 21.76
N LEU A 359 14.67 11.80 22.72
CA LEU A 359 14.46 11.19 24.05
C LEU A 359 15.19 11.83 25.27
N GLY A 360 16.52 12.00 25.22
CA GLY A 360 17.31 12.91 26.09
C GLY A 360 18.83 12.90 25.75
N SER A 361 19.25 13.48 24.61
CA SER A 361 20.49 13.11 23.90
C SER A 361 20.73 13.84 22.52
N THR A 362 21.91 13.69 21.89
CA THR A 362 22.25 14.20 20.53
C THR A 362 23.15 13.26 19.66
N ALA A 363 23.04 11.92 19.73
CA ALA A 363 23.65 11.03 18.70
C ALA A 363 22.69 9.86 18.27
N MET A 364 23.19 8.80 17.65
CA MET A 364 22.53 8.07 16.55
C MET A 364 22.00 6.65 16.95
N VAL A 365 21.54 5.75 16.06
CA VAL A 365 21.37 4.29 16.39
C VAL A 365 22.18 3.40 15.40
N GLY A 366 22.26 2.08 15.46
CA GLY A 366 22.67 1.18 14.36
C GLY A 366 24.10 1.16 13.83
N ASP A 367 25.07 1.82 14.45
CA ASP A 367 26.49 1.70 14.07
C ASP A 367 27.14 0.42 14.51
N ASN A 368 26.48 -0.34 15.34
CA ASN A 368 26.98 -1.63 15.81
C ASN A 368 25.87 -2.62 16.05
N GLU A 369 24.68 -2.22 15.65
CA GLU A 369 23.46 -2.87 15.96
C GLU A 369 22.36 -2.24 15.12
N THR A 370 21.30 -1.85 15.82
CA THR A 370 20.00 -1.84 15.29
C THR A 370 19.14 -0.87 16.11
N PRO A 371 18.50 0.12 15.49
CA PRO A 371 17.16 -0.14 15.06
C PRO A 371 16.21 -0.88 16.05
N ARG A 372 16.30 -2.21 16.20
CA ARG A 372 15.55 -2.97 17.21
C ARG A 372 15.98 -2.71 18.68
N LEU A 373 16.92 -1.82 19.06
CA LEU A 373 17.73 -2.01 20.30
C LEU A 373 17.98 -0.82 21.33
N ALA A 374 17.00 0.02 21.80
CA ALA A 374 16.94 0.94 23.01
C ALA A 374 15.89 2.15 22.97
N GLY A 375 14.55 1.99 23.07
CA GLY A 375 13.61 3.15 22.98
C GLY A 375 12.07 2.88 22.95
N GLN A 376 11.30 3.72 22.22
CA GLN A 376 9.81 3.93 22.16
C GLN A 376 9.31 5.24 22.77
N VAL A 377 8.90 6.19 21.92
CA VAL A 377 8.57 7.57 22.29
C VAL A 377 7.09 7.78 22.51
N ALA A 378 6.90 8.48 23.63
CA ALA A 378 5.68 8.81 24.33
C ALA A 378 5.06 10.12 23.84
N LEU A 379 3.82 10.46 24.25
CA LEU A 379 2.95 11.37 23.50
C LEU A 379 1.75 11.99 24.29
N PRO A 380 1.16 13.10 23.77
CA PRO A 380 -0.17 13.60 24.08
C PRO A 380 -1.19 12.90 23.18
N SER A 381 -2.44 12.80 23.63
CA SER A 381 -3.17 11.55 23.46
C SER A 381 -4.42 11.62 22.58
N GLY A 382 -4.81 10.47 22.03
CA GLY A 382 -6.14 10.21 21.46
C GLY A 382 -6.25 10.32 19.94
N PHE A 383 -5.40 11.10 19.30
CA PHE A 383 -5.36 11.19 17.84
C PHE A 383 -4.91 9.88 17.17
N ARG A 384 -5.20 9.64 15.87
CA ARG A 384 -4.71 8.50 15.07
C ARG A 384 -4.29 8.94 13.65
N ALA A 385 -3.59 8.08 12.89
CA ALA A 385 -2.92 8.46 11.62
C ALA A 385 -2.95 7.49 10.44
N THR A 386 -2.41 7.90 9.30
CA THR A 386 -2.23 7.17 8.04
C THR A 386 -0.91 7.53 7.29
N ALA A 387 0.15 8.16 7.82
CA ALA A 387 1.51 8.18 7.19
C ALA A 387 2.74 8.56 8.04
N LEU A 388 3.88 8.97 7.39
CA LEU A 388 5.25 9.57 7.66
C LEU A 388 5.86 10.07 6.31
N SER A 389 6.98 10.84 6.23
CA SER A 389 7.18 11.83 5.11
C SER A 389 8.53 12.69 4.86
N LEU A 390 9.71 12.69 5.51
CA LEU A 390 11.09 12.84 4.96
C LEU A 390 12.28 13.98 5.03
N GLY A 391 12.36 15.38 4.84
CA GLY A 391 13.40 16.62 4.85
C GLY A 391 14.58 17.30 5.81
N GLU A 392 15.61 18.10 5.40
CA GLU A 392 16.88 18.45 6.23
C GLU A 392 17.47 17.23 6.92
N PHE A 393 17.83 17.17 8.19
CA PHE A 393 17.64 17.96 9.38
C PHE A 393 16.24 18.01 10.09
N HIS A 394 15.29 17.07 9.91
CA HIS A 394 13.90 17.08 10.52
C HIS A 394 13.14 15.69 10.52
N THR A 395 11.79 15.51 10.79
CA THR A 395 10.92 14.32 10.38
C THR A 395 9.31 14.33 10.46
N CYS A 396 8.43 15.40 10.29
CA CYS A 396 6.92 15.81 10.51
C CYS A 396 5.55 14.86 10.53
N ALA A 397 4.52 14.92 11.44
CA ALA A 397 3.52 13.91 12.00
C ALA A 397 1.93 13.70 11.79
N LEU A 398 1.16 14.00 10.71
CA LEU A 398 -0.35 13.81 10.55
C LEU A 398 -1.13 13.05 11.65
N LEU A 399 -2.14 13.71 12.24
CA LEU A 399 -3.07 13.20 13.27
C LEU A 399 -4.53 13.39 12.79
N GLY A 400 -5.59 13.31 13.58
CA GLY A 400 -6.96 13.25 13.01
C GLY A 400 -7.86 14.52 13.06
N GLY A 401 -8.28 15.09 11.90
CA GLY A 401 -9.31 16.15 11.72
C GLY A 401 -9.09 17.30 10.68
N GLY A 402 -7.91 17.91 10.64
CA GLY A 402 -7.41 18.98 9.75
C GLY A 402 -5.99 19.52 10.10
N ARG A 403 -5.63 19.37 11.38
CA ARG A 403 -4.71 20.09 12.29
C ARG A 403 -3.33 19.50 12.78
N VAL A 404 -2.23 20.27 12.74
CA VAL A 404 -0.79 19.90 12.58
C VAL A 404 0.19 20.05 13.81
N LEU A 405 1.50 19.69 13.78
CA LEU A 405 2.56 19.76 14.85
C LEU A 405 4.03 19.98 14.34
N CYS A 406 5.16 20.38 15.01
CA CYS A 406 6.55 20.07 14.52
C CYS A 406 7.81 19.60 15.41
N TRP A 407 9.08 19.45 14.87
CA TRP A 407 10.42 18.87 15.40
C TRP A 407 11.77 18.90 14.54
N GLY A 408 12.50 20.05 14.42
CA GLY A 408 13.92 20.24 13.90
C GLY A 408 14.44 21.76 13.76
N LEU A 409 15.76 22.07 13.77
CA LEU A 409 16.58 23.35 13.90
C LEU A 409 16.11 24.68 13.25
N GLY A 410 16.66 25.88 13.54
CA GLY A 410 15.79 27.03 13.80
C GLY A 410 16.22 28.50 13.89
N ALA A 411 16.97 29.07 12.96
CA ALA A 411 16.88 30.51 12.63
C ALA A 411 16.94 30.71 11.10
N ASP A 412 15.86 31.02 10.36
CA ASP A 412 15.76 31.32 8.89
C ASP A 412 14.31 31.05 8.27
N GLY A 413 13.21 31.25 9.00
CA GLY A 413 11.85 31.29 8.43
C GLY A 413 10.86 30.15 8.66
N ARG A 414 11.20 29.30 9.63
CA ARG A 414 11.35 27.94 9.33
C ARG A 414 10.53 26.88 10.09
N LEU A 415 9.66 27.16 11.07
CA LEU A 415 9.20 26.13 12.06
C LEU A 415 7.73 25.80 12.32
N GLY A 416 6.86 26.64 12.87
CA GLY A 416 6.86 28.09 12.95
C GLY A 416 6.22 28.75 14.20
N THR A 417 6.31 28.25 15.43
CA THR A 417 5.58 28.71 16.66
C THR A 417 5.60 30.21 17.11
N GLY A 418 5.77 31.19 16.19
CA GLY A 418 5.87 32.63 16.42
C GLY A 418 7.22 33.22 16.92
N THR A 419 8.38 32.63 16.61
CA THR A 419 9.71 32.70 17.28
C THR A 419 10.92 32.26 16.37
N THR A 420 12.15 32.12 16.91
CA THR A 420 13.35 31.49 16.25
C THR A 420 14.07 30.44 17.16
N ALA A 421 13.35 29.61 17.91
CA ALA A 421 13.89 28.97 19.14
C ALA A 421 14.30 27.48 19.03
N ASN A 422 15.53 27.17 19.42
CA ASN A 422 16.03 25.88 19.93
C ASN A 422 15.05 25.11 20.85
N VAL A 423 14.50 23.99 20.37
CA VAL A 423 13.34 23.25 20.97
C VAL A 423 13.28 21.71 20.58
N GLY A 424 14.22 20.76 20.81
CA GLY A 424 14.07 19.24 20.85
C GLY A 424 15.16 18.17 21.11
N ASP A 425 16.20 18.39 21.93
CA ASP A 425 17.35 17.49 22.24
C ASP A 425 17.37 16.98 23.69
N ASN A 426 16.44 17.44 24.52
CA ASN A 426 16.45 17.11 25.93
C ASN A 426 15.08 16.96 26.60
N ASP A 427 13.98 17.46 26.03
CA ASP A 427 12.65 17.33 26.63
C ASP A 427 11.56 16.82 25.67
N SER A 428 10.28 17.11 25.94
CA SER A 428 9.13 16.28 25.70
C SER A 428 8.33 16.61 24.46
N VAL A 429 7.60 15.58 24.07
CA VAL A 429 6.80 15.36 22.88
C VAL A 429 5.31 15.59 23.15
N ALA A 430 4.92 16.13 24.31
CA ALA A 430 3.50 16.24 24.68
C ALA A 430 2.92 17.62 25.10
N GLY A 431 3.68 18.72 25.10
CA GLY A 431 3.22 20.12 25.29
C GLY A 431 2.20 20.73 24.27
N GLU A 432 2.03 22.06 24.31
CA GLU A 432 0.82 22.74 23.79
C GLU A 432 0.99 24.01 22.93
N GLY A 433 1.86 24.94 23.35
CA GLY A 433 1.91 26.36 22.92
C GLY A 433 2.50 26.63 21.53
N THR A 434 2.20 25.77 20.56
CA THR A 434 3.22 25.36 19.61
C THR A 434 2.68 25.21 18.21
N LEU A 435 1.68 26.02 17.89
CA LEU A 435 0.65 25.70 16.91
C LEU A 435 0.55 26.63 15.71
N VAL A 436 -0.18 26.18 14.69
CA VAL A 436 -0.52 27.02 13.53
C VAL A 436 -1.99 27.32 13.50
N GLY A 437 -2.33 28.52 13.08
CA GLY A 437 -3.66 28.80 12.56
C GLY A 437 -3.83 28.25 11.15
N LEU A 438 -4.73 27.28 10.96
CA LEU A 438 -5.31 26.99 9.65
C LEU A 438 -6.10 28.23 9.17
N PRO A 439 -5.61 29.03 8.19
CA PRO A 439 -6.29 30.27 7.80
C PRO A 439 -7.51 29.95 6.95
N GLY A 440 -8.45 30.89 6.93
CA GLY A 440 -9.84 30.57 6.61
C GLY A 440 -10.47 29.52 7.54
N GLY A 441 -9.80 29.09 8.62
CA GLY A 441 -10.25 28.03 9.53
C GLY A 441 -10.33 26.63 8.92
N ARG A 442 -9.67 26.43 7.79
CA ARG A 442 -9.87 25.26 6.91
C ARG A 442 -9.14 24.01 7.46
N SER A 443 -9.53 22.80 7.06
CA SER A 443 -8.79 21.57 7.45
C SER A 443 -7.61 21.29 6.53
N ALA A 444 -6.88 20.24 6.71
CA ALA A 444 -6.28 19.55 5.56
C ALA A 444 -6.97 18.19 5.35
N THR A 445 -6.55 17.26 4.39
CA THR A 445 -5.83 14.44 4.27
C THR A 445 -4.28 13.74 4.27
N ALA A 446 -3.03 13.82 3.64
CA ALA A 446 -2.04 14.67 2.81
C ALA A 446 -1.00 15.69 3.40
N ILE A 447 0.34 15.45 3.32
CA ILE A 447 1.49 16.43 3.31
C ILE A 447 2.83 15.66 3.28
N THR A 448 3.98 16.33 3.52
CA THR A 448 5.20 16.19 2.69
C THR A 448 6.53 16.54 3.42
N SER A 449 7.50 17.29 2.87
CA SER A 449 8.53 18.10 3.57
C SER A 449 10.04 17.90 3.48
N GLY A 450 10.76 19.00 3.82
CA GLY A 450 12.18 19.30 3.54
C GLY A 450 12.94 20.44 4.30
N LEU A 451 14.17 21.05 4.14
CA LEU A 451 15.71 20.98 4.12
C LEU A 451 16.19 22.33 4.63
N ALA A 452 15.92 23.33 3.83
CA ALA A 452 15.74 24.71 4.17
C ALA A 452 14.39 25.26 3.60
N HIS A 453 13.23 24.55 3.64
CA HIS A 453 11.79 24.96 3.43
C HIS A 453 10.70 23.86 3.09
N THR A 454 9.35 24.09 3.00
CA THR A 454 8.25 23.02 2.99
C THR A 454 6.84 23.51 2.40
N CYS A 455 5.80 22.74 1.87
CA CYS A 455 4.29 22.86 1.35
C CYS A 455 3.01 21.93 1.83
N ALA A 456 1.81 21.78 1.18
CA ALA A 456 0.45 21.34 1.75
C ALA A 456 -0.70 20.47 0.99
N LEU A 457 -1.89 20.13 1.59
CA LEU A 457 -3.24 20.01 0.86
C LEU A 457 -4.64 20.27 1.53
N LEU A 458 -5.60 20.84 0.74
CA LEU A 458 -6.89 21.55 0.97
C LEU A 458 -8.16 21.14 0.12
N ASP A 459 -9.35 20.94 0.73
CA ASP A 459 -10.60 20.36 0.14
C ASP A 459 -11.24 21.13 -0.99
N ASN A 460 -11.09 22.45 -1.07
CA ASN A 460 -11.68 23.20 -2.18
C ASN A 460 -10.84 23.11 -3.46
N GLY A 461 -9.58 22.66 -3.36
CA GLY A 461 -8.59 23.35 -4.14
C GLY A 461 -7.18 23.44 -3.61
N ALA A 462 -7.05 24.39 -2.71
CA ALA A 462 -6.15 25.50 -2.97
C ALA A 462 -4.75 25.22 -2.43
N ILE A 463 -3.79 26.02 -2.89
CA ILE A 463 -2.37 25.91 -3.29
C ILE A 463 -1.71 27.17 -2.83
N THR A 464 -0.80 27.10 -1.85
CA THR A 464 -0.30 28.30 -1.19
C THR A 464 0.96 28.13 -0.28
N CYS A 465 2.09 28.87 -0.57
CA CYS A 465 3.50 28.51 -0.14
C CYS A 465 4.02 29.11 1.21
N TRP A 466 5.33 29.04 1.61
CA TRP A 466 5.99 28.87 2.98
C TRP A 466 7.59 28.77 3.23
N GLY A 467 8.49 29.77 3.46
CA GLY A 467 9.97 29.81 3.23
C GLY A 467 10.97 30.86 3.89
N LEU A 468 12.01 31.33 3.12
CA LEU A 468 13.01 32.49 3.22
C LEU A 468 13.05 33.21 1.88
N GLY A 469 13.23 34.52 1.92
CA GLY A 469 14.13 35.36 1.09
C GLY A 469 14.53 35.01 -0.36
N ALA A 470 15.84 34.94 -0.57
CA ALA A 470 16.48 35.17 -1.86
C ALA A 470 16.03 34.18 -2.94
N ASP A 471 15.76 34.67 -4.17
CA ASP A 471 15.72 34.13 -5.54
C ASP A 471 14.75 33.03 -6.09
N GLY A 472 13.45 32.90 -5.74
CA GLY A 472 12.63 31.93 -6.50
C GLY A 472 11.38 31.20 -5.97
N ARG A 473 11.69 30.15 -5.26
CA ARG A 473 10.78 29.20 -4.64
C ARG A 473 10.03 30.00 -3.58
N LEU A 474 8.84 30.53 -3.90
CA LEU A 474 7.57 30.48 -3.11
C LEU A 474 6.29 30.88 -3.86
N GLY A 475 6.42 31.74 -4.84
CA GLY A 475 5.36 32.39 -5.62
C GLY A 475 4.64 33.65 -5.07
N TYR A 476 4.55 34.78 -5.83
CA TYR A 476 3.58 35.94 -5.86
C TYR A 476 4.01 37.05 -6.87
N GLY A 477 5.28 37.47 -6.77
CA GLY A 477 5.96 38.65 -7.33
C GLY A 477 7.00 39.35 -6.41
N ASN A 478 7.96 38.64 -5.79
CA ASN A 478 9.01 39.14 -4.88
C ASN A 478 10.11 38.07 -4.58
N THR A 479 10.87 38.25 -3.49
CA THR A 479 11.85 37.33 -2.83
C THR A 479 11.90 37.61 -1.30
N ASN A 480 10.75 37.79 -0.64
CA ASN A 480 10.66 38.43 0.70
C ASN A 480 10.36 37.52 1.90
N SER A 481 11.25 37.36 2.87
CA SER A 481 10.97 36.61 4.10
C SER A 481 9.59 36.83 4.76
N ILE A 482 8.57 35.96 4.57
CA ILE A 482 7.12 36.23 4.80
C ILE A 482 6.24 34.94 5.35
N GLY A 483 5.96 34.17 6.52
CA GLY A 483 5.84 33.94 8.08
C GLY A 483 6.84 33.91 9.32
N ASP A 484 7.45 34.97 9.92
CA ASP A 484 8.78 35.00 10.67
C ASP A 484 8.63 34.84 12.19
N ASN A 485 7.42 35.18 12.60
CA ASN A 485 7.04 36.09 13.66
C ASN A 485 5.51 36.10 13.74
N GLU A 486 4.87 35.90 12.59
CA GLU A 486 3.45 35.80 12.35
C GLU A 486 3.08 34.37 11.95
N THR A 487 2.25 33.69 12.78
CA THR A 487 1.64 32.42 12.36
C THR A 487 1.00 32.63 11.01
N PRO A 488 1.23 31.78 10.02
CA PRO A 488 1.45 32.33 8.71
C PRO A 488 0.07 32.72 8.10
N SER A 489 -1.05 32.43 8.79
CA SER A 489 -2.40 32.95 8.55
C SER A 489 -2.57 34.47 8.36
N ALA A 490 -1.48 35.24 8.36
CA ALA A 490 -1.44 36.71 8.41
C ALA A 490 -1.12 37.45 7.08
N ASN A 491 -1.19 36.82 5.90
CA ASN A 491 -0.70 37.40 4.63
C ASN A 491 -1.34 38.73 4.20
N PRO A 492 -0.54 39.72 3.74
CA PRO A 492 -1.02 40.81 2.91
C PRO A 492 -0.76 40.63 1.40
N ALA A 493 0.22 39.84 0.94
CA ALA A 493 0.62 39.80 -0.47
C ALA A 493 -0.43 39.35 -1.52
N SER A 494 -1.56 38.73 -1.14
CA SER A 494 -2.90 38.85 -1.80
C SER A 494 -4.04 37.95 -1.20
N GLY A 495 -3.98 37.50 0.05
CA GLY A 495 -5.16 37.11 0.86
C GLY A 495 -5.75 35.66 0.84
N GLY A 496 -5.36 34.75 -0.04
CA GLY A 496 -5.38 33.31 0.27
C GLY A 496 -4.66 32.41 -0.74
N LEU A 497 -4.44 32.91 -1.96
CA LEU A 497 -4.92 32.17 -3.12
C LEU A 497 -4.10 32.44 -4.42
N VAL A 498 -3.20 31.54 -4.88
CA VAL A 498 -1.99 31.83 -5.71
C VAL A 498 -2.38 31.60 -7.24
N PRO A 499 -1.96 32.38 -8.26
CA PRO A 499 -2.26 32.16 -9.72
C PRO A 499 -1.19 31.40 -10.57
N THR A 500 -1.63 30.61 -11.57
CA THR A 500 -0.79 29.80 -12.52
C THR A 500 -1.55 29.75 -13.88
N PRO A 501 -1.49 28.78 -14.83
CA PRO A 501 -2.23 28.87 -16.10
C PRO A 501 -3.74 28.72 -15.88
N GLY A 502 -4.46 29.78 -15.46
CA GLY A 502 -5.84 30.18 -15.86
C GLY A 502 -7.14 29.78 -15.09
N GLY A 503 -7.19 29.69 -13.75
CA GLY A 503 -8.37 29.44 -12.89
C GLY A 503 -8.71 28.02 -12.33
N MET A 504 -7.79 27.07 -12.15
CA MET A 504 -8.02 25.63 -12.34
C MET A 504 -7.52 24.66 -11.24
N ALA A 505 -7.80 23.36 -11.42
CA ALA A 505 -8.10 22.39 -10.36
C ALA A 505 -7.32 21.10 -10.49
N ALA A 506 -6.25 21.01 -9.72
CA ALA A 506 -5.34 19.90 -9.77
C ALA A 506 -5.91 18.57 -9.24
N VAL A 507 -5.09 17.54 -9.00
CA VAL A 507 -5.35 16.46 -8.00
C VAL A 507 -4.01 15.88 -7.50
N ALA A 508 -3.18 16.71 -6.82
CA ALA A 508 -1.92 16.44 -6.08
C ALA A 508 -0.48 16.96 -6.48
N ILE A 509 0.52 16.87 -5.59
CA ILE A 509 1.83 17.58 -5.63
C ILE A 509 2.82 17.15 -4.57
N GLY A 510 4.05 17.58 -4.73
CA GLY A 510 5.12 17.14 -3.90
C GLY A 510 6.43 17.90 -4.04
N ALA A 511 6.39 19.18 -3.86
CA ALA A 511 7.59 19.93 -3.51
C ALA A 511 8.89 19.37 -3.03
N GLY A 512 9.87 20.25 -3.22
CA GLY A 512 11.24 19.93 -3.14
C GLY A 512 12.23 20.70 -2.29
N ALA A 513 12.84 21.82 -2.71
CA ALA A 513 14.09 22.38 -2.16
C ALA A 513 14.77 23.39 -3.06
N HIS A 514 15.85 23.13 -3.80
CA HIS A 514 16.33 24.06 -4.80
C HIS A 514 15.55 23.88 -6.12
N HIS A 515 14.26 23.46 -6.03
CA HIS A 515 13.26 23.16 -7.07
C HIS A 515 11.97 22.44 -6.51
N THR A 516 10.77 22.43 -7.12
CA THR A 516 9.47 21.72 -6.79
C THR A 516 9.07 21.12 -8.13
N CYS A 517 7.90 20.55 -8.38
CA CYS A 517 7.39 20.41 -9.74
C CYS A 517 5.75 20.06 -9.88
N ALA A 518 3.65 21.12 -9.62
CA ALA A 518 2.11 20.89 -9.65
C ALA A 518 1.31 19.82 -10.50
N VAL A 519 0.56 18.86 -9.89
CA VAL A 519 -0.38 17.98 -10.64
C VAL A 519 -1.65 18.60 -11.13
N LEU A 520 -1.49 19.17 -12.29
CA LEU A 520 -2.58 19.42 -13.16
C LEU A 520 -3.24 18.16 -13.65
N ALA A 521 -4.42 18.32 -14.17
CA ALA A 521 -5.43 17.33 -13.93
C ALA A 521 -6.21 16.91 -15.21
N ASP A 522 -5.65 17.19 -16.39
CA ASP A 522 -6.04 16.76 -17.75
C ASP A 522 -5.17 15.59 -18.25
N GLY A 523 -3.89 15.91 -18.34
CA GLY A 523 -2.77 15.20 -18.91
C GLY A 523 -1.47 16.00 -18.81
N SER A 524 -1.49 17.27 -18.40
CA SER A 524 -0.39 18.21 -18.65
C SER A 524 0.72 18.28 -17.60
N LEU A 525 0.84 19.37 -16.80
CA LEU A 525 1.86 19.70 -15.76
C LEU A 525 2.01 21.25 -15.58
N THR A 526 2.86 21.86 -14.74
CA THR A 526 3.72 23.00 -15.25
C THR A 526 5.33 22.59 -15.15
N CYS A 527 6.51 23.10 -15.69
CA CYS A 527 7.78 23.38 -14.87
C CYS A 527 8.11 24.94 -14.59
N TRP A 528 8.58 25.44 -13.40
CA TRP A 528 8.94 26.82 -12.85
C TRP A 528 10.34 26.91 -12.08
N GLY A 529 11.29 27.89 -12.05
CA GLY A 529 12.51 27.72 -11.16
C GLY A 529 13.85 28.55 -11.27
N TYR A 530 14.97 28.12 -10.59
CA TYR A 530 16.42 28.61 -10.76
C TYR A 530 16.80 28.31 -12.23
N GLY A 531 18.06 28.26 -12.71
CA GLY A 531 18.39 26.95 -13.37
C GLY A 531 19.55 26.63 -14.32
N GLY A 532 20.80 26.77 -13.89
CA GLY A 532 21.99 26.15 -14.49
C GLY A 532 21.94 24.62 -14.64
N ASP A 533 21.75 24.14 -15.87
CA ASP A 533 21.99 22.80 -16.45
C ASP A 533 20.92 21.63 -16.50
N GLY A 534 19.62 21.75 -16.17
CA GLY A 534 18.58 20.70 -16.42
C GLY A 534 17.12 20.75 -15.89
N ARG A 535 16.91 21.06 -14.59
CA ARG A 535 15.76 20.90 -13.70
C ARG A 535 14.43 21.58 -14.11
N LEU A 536 14.12 21.77 -15.39
CA LEU A 536 12.83 22.27 -15.90
C LEU A 536 12.54 21.83 -17.31
N GLY A 537 13.55 21.78 -18.16
CA GLY A 537 13.42 21.35 -19.54
C GLY A 537 12.93 22.35 -20.64
N TYR A 538 13.03 23.69 -20.57
CA TYR A 538 12.47 24.63 -21.62
C TYR A 538 13.32 24.86 -22.89
N GLY A 539 14.49 24.22 -22.98
CA GLY A 539 15.52 24.34 -24.03
C GLY A 539 16.83 25.08 -23.69
N ASN A 540 17.07 25.53 -22.46
CA ASN A 540 18.03 26.61 -22.06
C ASN A 540 18.70 26.34 -20.66
N THR A 541 19.18 27.32 -19.87
CA THR A 541 19.56 27.20 -18.42
C THR A 541 18.89 28.27 -17.54
N ASN A 542 17.68 28.65 -17.95
CA ASN A 542 17.13 29.96 -17.79
C ASN A 542 16.47 30.46 -16.50
N SER A 543 16.83 31.73 -16.29
CA SER A 543 15.84 32.80 -16.22
C SER A 543 14.97 32.96 -17.50
N ILE A 544 13.80 32.29 -17.57
CA ILE A 544 12.49 32.73 -18.18
C ILE A 544 11.24 32.06 -17.44
N GLY A 545 10.70 32.66 -16.34
CA GLY A 545 10.09 32.36 -14.98
C GLY A 545 9.87 33.58 -13.95
N ASP A 546 10.92 34.05 -13.22
CA ASP A 546 11.28 35.13 -12.22
C ASP A 546 10.21 36.02 -11.59
N ASN A 547 9.70 37.01 -12.31
CA ASN A 547 9.10 38.23 -11.74
C ASN A 547 7.58 38.22 -11.92
N GLU A 548 7.11 37.22 -12.65
CA GLU A 548 5.74 36.96 -13.05
C GLU A 548 5.28 35.63 -12.49
N THR A 549 4.02 35.62 -12.06
CA THR A 549 3.38 34.37 -11.69
C THR A 549 3.43 33.51 -12.94
N PRO A 550 3.64 32.20 -12.83
CA PRO A 550 3.85 31.34 -13.95
C PRO A 550 2.75 31.56 -14.97
N SER A 551 1.50 31.78 -14.53
CA SER A 551 0.33 32.18 -15.34
C SER A 551 0.62 32.88 -16.69
N ALA A 552 1.67 33.70 -16.72
CA ALA A 552 2.25 34.49 -17.79
C ALA A 552 3.14 33.83 -18.90
N ASN A 553 3.42 32.52 -18.98
CA ASN A 553 4.41 31.99 -19.97
C ASN A 553 4.06 31.93 -21.45
N PRO A 554 5.00 32.33 -22.33
CA PRO A 554 5.11 31.85 -23.72
C PRO A 554 5.39 30.33 -23.97
N VAL A 555 6.54 29.73 -23.59
CA VAL A 555 7.00 28.36 -23.86
C VAL A 555 5.90 27.30 -23.68
N ASN A 556 5.43 26.79 -24.81
CA ASN A 556 4.34 25.82 -24.96
C ASN A 556 2.96 26.25 -24.37
N GLY A 557 2.72 27.55 -24.18
CA GLY A 557 1.52 28.08 -23.49
C GLY A 557 1.66 28.04 -21.98
N GLY A 558 2.92 28.09 -21.56
CA GLY A 558 3.38 27.37 -20.42
C GLY A 558 2.97 25.94 -20.42
N ARG A 559 3.80 25.14 -21.11
CA ARG A 559 3.85 23.67 -21.12
C ARG A 559 5.30 23.10 -21.22
N VAL A 560 5.45 21.80 -20.98
CA VAL A 560 6.67 20.95 -20.98
C VAL A 560 6.30 19.69 -21.79
N ALA A 561 7.26 18.86 -22.22
CA ALA A 561 7.04 17.73 -23.14
C ALA A 561 7.75 16.44 -22.68
N LEU A 562 7.25 15.26 -23.09
CA LEU A 562 7.86 13.89 -23.13
C LEU A 562 7.28 13.15 -24.34
N GLY A 563 6.83 13.95 -25.32
CA GLY A 563 6.19 13.62 -26.58
C GLY A 563 4.66 13.65 -26.57
N ALA A 564 4.06 13.20 -27.67
CA ALA A 564 2.62 13.01 -27.79
C ALA A 564 2.02 11.87 -26.91
N GLY A 565 1.60 12.16 -25.66
CA GLY A 565 0.35 11.61 -25.09
C GLY A 565 0.28 10.52 -23.96
N VAL A 566 1.31 10.22 -23.16
CA VAL A 566 1.32 9.09 -22.17
C VAL A 566 0.17 9.07 -21.11
N LYS A 567 -0.20 7.88 -20.52
CA LYS A 567 -1.40 7.61 -19.64
C LYS A 567 -1.03 7.17 -18.18
N VAL A 568 -1.47 7.89 -17.13
CA VAL A 568 -0.56 8.30 -16.01
C VAL A 568 -1.28 8.26 -14.62
N LYS A 569 -0.58 8.15 -13.47
CA LYS A 569 -1.22 7.89 -12.14
C LYS A 569 -0.97 8.67 -10.79
N GLU A 570 0.24 9.02 -10.31
CA GLU A 570 0.60 9.79 -9.06
C GLU A 570 2.03 10.57 -9.41
N VAL A 571 2.84 11.42 -8.67
CA VAL A 571 4.27 11.91 -9.00
C VAL A 571 5.42 12.30 -7.94
N SER A 572 6.64 12.95 -8.16
CA SER A 572 7.64 13.58 -7.14
C SER A 572 9.09 14.15 -7.57
N GLY A 573 10.11 14.57 -6.72
CA GLY A 573 11.47 15.18 -7.11
C GLY A 573 12.79 15.32 -6.21
N GLY A 574 13.78 16.28 -6.33
CA GLY A 574 15.26 15.99 -6.09
C GLY A 574 16.62 16.87 -6.08
N GLU A 575 17.67 16.78 -5.17
CA GLU A 575 18.93 17.64 -5.19
C GLU A 575 19.80 17.62 -6.45
N ARG A 576 20.01 16.49 -7.13
CA ARG A 576 20.65 16.47 -8.46
C ARG A 576 19.76 15.94 -9.67
N HIS A 577 18.51 15.40 -9.58
CA HIS A 577 17.78 14.59 -10.65
C HIS A 577 16.18 14.39 -10.43
N THR A 578 15.13 13.90 -11.22
CA THR A 578 13.58 14.14 -11.00
C THR A 578 12.27 13.28 -11.39
N CYS A 579 11.35 12.69 -10.54
CA CYS A 579 10.40 11.49 -10.84
C CYS A 579 8.87 11.50 -10.88
N ALA A 580 8.39 10.69 -11.81
CA ALA A 580 7.10 10.63 -12.43
C ALA A 580 6.43 9.24 -12.16
N LEU A 581 5.10 8.95 -12.32
CA LEU A 581 4.51 7.58 -12.63
C LEU A 581 3.45 7.44 -13.71
N ARG A 582 3.62 6.44 -14.63
CA ARG A 582 2.70 5.92 -15.70
C ARG A 582 1.30 5.38 -15.24
N THR A 583 0.55 4.48 -15.92
CA THR A 583 0.44 3.07 -15.40
C THR A 583 1.15 2.07 -16.25
N ASP A 584 1.61 2.50 -17.40
CA ASP A 584 1.91 1.64 -18.50
C ASP A 584 2.64 0.35 -18.07
N GLY A 585 3.59 0.43 -17.13
CA GLY A 585 4.32 -0.62 -16.38
C GLY A 585 5.73 -0.38 -15.75
N LYS A 586 6.92 -0.44 -16.40
CA LYS A 586 8.25 0.05 -15.88
C LYS A 586 8.58 1.54 -15.59
N VAL A 587 9.04 1.81 -14.37
CA VAL A 587 9.80 2.98 -13.83
C VAL A 587 10.78 3.61 -14.86
N ALA A 588 11.22 4.89 -14.76
CA ALA A 588 12.21 5.60 -15.64
C ALA A 588 12.46 7.04 -15.28
N CYS A 589 13.74 7.51 -15.10
CA CYS A 589 14.21 8.71 -14.38
C CYS A 589 14.86 10.04 -15.13
N TRP A 590 15.79 10.96 -14.66
CA TRP A 590 16.59 12.09 -15.38
C TRP A 590 17.29 13.23 -14.47
N GLY A 591 18.29 14.08 -14.89
CA GLY A 591 19.25 15.02 -14.13
C GLY A 591 20.83 15.16 -14.30
N SER A 592 21.62 15.60 -13.30
CA SER A 592 23.01 16.22 -13.43
C SER A 592 24.26 15.41 -13.97
N ASN A 593 25.52 15.78 -13.61
CA ASN A 593 26.62 14.80 -13.45
C ASN A 593 27.53 15.02 -12.20
N ALA A 594 27.57 14.01 -11.29
CA ALA A 594 28.49 13.86 -10.15
C ALA A 594 28.50 12.49 -9.40
N PHE A 595 27.38 11.76 -9.21
CA PHE A 595 27.30 10.71 -8.14
C PHE A 595 26.62 9.34 -8.42
N GLY A 596 26.16 8.95 -9.62
CA GLY A 596 25.72 7.57 -10.00
C GLY A 596 24.45 7.43 -10.82
N GLN A 597 23.59 8.39 -10.63
CA GLN A 597 22.15 8.31 -10.76
C GLN A 597 21.44 8.17 -12.12
N LEU A 598 21.98 7.71 -13.26
CA LEU A 598 21.22 7.70 -14.55
C LEU A 598 20.17 6.64 -14.76
N GLY A 599 20.36 5.77 -15.73
CA GLY A 599 19.48 4.62 -15.94
C GLY A 599 20.30 3.37 -15.78
N SER A 600 21.39 3.18 -16.52
CA SER A 600 21.68 3.79 -17.84
C SER A 600 21.98 2.68 -18.85
N GLY A 601 22.79 1.72 -18.41
CA GLY A 601 23.22 0.55 -19.15
C GLY A 601 24.74 0.50 -19.17
N ALA A 602 25.33 -0.63 -18.78
CA ALA A 602 26.68 -0.98 -19.23
C ALA A 602 26.60 -1.21 -20.75
N GLY A 603 26.57 -0.11 -21.52
CA GLY A 603 26.20 -0.08 -22.93
C GLY A 603 25.60 1.23 -23.47
N THR A 604 25.17 2.19 -22.63
CA THR A 604 24.86 3.56 -23.10
C THR A 604 26.08 4.49 -22.96
N SER A 605 25.99 5.72 -23.48
CA SER A 605 27.00 6.76 -23.28
C SER A 605 27.24 7.01 -21.79
N ALA A 606 28.47 7.44 -21.46
CA ALA A 606 29.02 7.44 -20.11
C ALA A 606 28.53 8.60 -19.23
N SER A 607 29.41 9.28 -18.49
CA SER A 607 29.06 10.23 -17.41
C SER A 607 28.50 11.58 -17.92
N ALA A 608 27.38 11.56 -18.63
CA ALA A 608 26.82 12.69 -19.34
C ALA A 608 25.44 13.10 -18.82
N THR A 609 25.39 13.82 -17.70
CA THR A 609 24.71 15.13 -17.67
C THR A 609 23.34 15.20 -18.40
N VAL A 610 22.29 14.60 -17.82
CA VAL A 610 21.08 14.18 -18.54
C VAL A 610 19.82 15.05 -18.59
N GLY A 611 19.99 16.12 -19.33
CA GLY A 611 18.96 16.88 -20.01
C GLY A 611 19.61 18.20 -20.30
N ASP A 612 20.15 18.36 -21.51
CA ASP A 612 20.93 19.55 -21.85
C ASP A 612 20.32 20.50 -22.92
N ASN A 613 19.64 20.06 -23.99
CA ASN A 613 19.33 20.94 -25.15
C ASN A 613 18.18 20.55 -26.14
N GLU A 614 17.29 19.63 -25.80
CA GLU A 614 16.28 18.88 -26.61
C GLU A 614 14.83 18.77 -25.99
N THR A 615 14.13 17.62 -26.05
CA THR A 615 12.89 17.22 -25.31
C THR A 615 12.82 15.68 -25.02
N PRO A 616 12.05 15.11 -24.03
CA PRO A 616 12.07 13.69 -23.68
C PRO A 616 11.17 12.82 -24.53
N ASP A 617 11.47 12.71 -25.80
CA ASP A 617 10.72 11.96 -26.77
C ASP A 617 11.62 11.30 -27.85
N SER A 618 12.89 10.97 -27.53
CA SER A 618 14.02 10.93 -28.47
C SER A 618 15.20 9.92 -28.26
N LEU A 619 15.48 9.34 -27.08
CA LEU A 619 16.25 8.07 -26.91
C LEU A 619 15.53 7.06 -25.99
N ALA A 620 16.27 6.11 -25.38
CA ALA A 620 15.78 4.88 -24.77
C ALA A 620 16.52 4.52 -23.48
N THR A 621 15.90 4.84 -22.33
CA THR A 621 16.65 5.01 -21.08
C THR A 621 16.06 4.41 -19.80
N ASP A 622 15.01 3.59 -19.81
CA ASP A 622 14.53 2.98 -18.54
C ASP A 622 15.63 2.04 -17.94
N ALA A 623 15.99 2.20 -16.65
CA ALA A 623 17.03 1.50 -15.85
C ALA A 623 16.93 -0.03 -15.99
N VAL A 624 17.87 -0.82 -15.45
CA VAL A 624 17.81 -2.30 -15.45
C VAL A 624 18.49 -2.96 -14.23
N VAL A 625 17.79 -2.99 -13.11
CA VAL A 625 17.75 -4.06 -12.08
C VAL A 625 17.42 -5.40 -12.73
N PRO A 626 17.95 -6.51 -12.19
CA PRO A 626 17.78 -7.89 -12.66
C PRO A 626 16.34 -8.40 -12.83
N VAL A 627 15.74 -8.20 -14.01
CA VAL A 627 14.41 -8.72 -14.44
C VAL A 627 14.41 -10.22 -14.73
N ASN A 628 13.44 -11.04 -14.31
CA ASN A 628 12.62 -11.09 -13.09
C ASN A 628 11.28 -10.29 -12.89
N THR A 629 11.05 -9.51 -11.80
CA THR A 629 9.70 -9.26 -11.18
C THR A 629 8.63 -8.38 -11.91
N THR A 630 7.32 -8.65 -11.72
CA THR A 630 6.19 -8.13 -12.56
C THR A 630 5.46 -6.77 -12.29
N GLU A 631 4.41 -6.55 -11.41
CA GLU A 631 3.28 -5.55 -11.66
C GLU A 631 3.03 -4.12 -10.89
N VAL A 632 4.06 -3.27 -10.51
CA VAL A 632 4.31 -1.85 -9.94
C VAL A 632 3.35 -0.57 -10.01
N THR A 633 3.36 0.37 -9.02
CA THR A 633 2.51 1.65 -8.80
C THR A 633 2.80 2.74 -7.58
N ALA A 634 3.96 3.34 -7.19
CA ALA A 634 4.31 4.24 -5.98
C ALA A 634 5.73 4.94 -6.15
N VAL A 635 6.47 5.72 -5.30
CA VAL A 635 7.76 6.54 -5.53
C VAL A 635 8.18 7.57 -4.37
N SER A 636 9.35 8.26 -4.24
CA SER A 636 9.73 9.52 -3.45
C SER A 636 11.23 9.79 -3.38
N ALA A 637 11.73 10.76 -2.59
CA ALA A 637 13.10 11.26 -2.43
C ALA A 637 13.30 12.60 -3.15
N GLY A 638 14.48 13.06 -3.62
CA GLY A 638 15.80 12.76 -3.06
C GLY A 638 17.18 13.41 -3.42
N TRP A 639 17.96 14.38 -2.88
CA TRP A 639 19.49 14.60 -3.07
C TRP A 639 20.60 13.90 -4.04
N ALA A 640 21.14 12.64 -3.92
CA ALA A 640 22.12 12.00 -4.87
C ALA A 640 22.23 10.41 -5.18
N HIS A 641 21.18 9.68 -5.68
CA HIS A 641 20.78 8.21 -5.92
C HIS A 641 19.24 7.82 -5.99
N THR A 642 18.61 6.63 -6.35
CA THR A 642 17.07 6.50 -6.47
C THR A 642 16.17 5.17 -6.71
N CYS A 643 15.00 4.99 -6.07
CA CYS A 643 14.08 3.80 -5.85
C CYS A 643 12.95 3.14 -6.76
N VAL A 644 12.31 1.98 -6.35
CA VAL A 644 11.16 1.21 -6.96
C VAL A 644 10.07 0.49 -6.04
N LEU A 645 9.21 -0.55 -6.29
CA LEU A 645 8.22 -1.24 -5.30
C LEU A 645 7.62 -2.51 -5.85
N GLY A 646 7.06 -3.34 -4.96
CA GLY A 646 6.25 -4.47 -5.36
C GLY A 646 5.00 -5.07 -4.65
N ALA A 647 5.03 -6.41 -4.64
CA ALA A 647 4.09 -7.47 -4.23
C ALA A 647 4.73 -8.80 -3.59
N THR A 648 5.83 -8.82 -2.78
CA THR A 648 6.24 -9.83 -1.70
C THR A 648 6.86 -9.27 -0.34
N SER A 649 6.18 -8.39 0.41
CA SER A 649 6.52 -7.21 1.27
C SER A 649 7.85 -6.46 1.23
N ARG A 650 8.83 -6.78 0.41
CA ARG A 650 10.15 -6.16 0.45
C ARG A 650 10.47 -4.93 -0.43
N VAL A 651 11.60 -4.24 -0.20
CA VAL A 651 11.90 -2.79 -0.39
C VAL A 651 13.37 -2.35 -0.82
N HIS A 652 13.81 -2.23 -2.08
CA HIS A 652 15.12 -2.52 -2.78
C HIS A 652 16.11 -1.42 -3.40
N CYS A 653 17.31 -0.97 -2.91
CA CYS A 653 17.98 0.42 -3.07
C CYS A 653 19.20 0.81 -4.13
N TRP A 654 20.37 1.53 -4.09
CA TRP A 654 21.56 1.71 -5.09
C TRP A 654 22.50 2.98 -4.91
N GLY A 655 23.87 3.10 -4.88
CA GLY A 655 24.63 4.43 -4.94
C GLY A 655 25.89 4.92 -4.16
N THR A 656 26.20 6.25 -4.23
CA THR A 656 27.27 7.03 -3.55
C THR A 656 27.64 6.58 -2.14
N GLY A 657 28.87 6.12 -2.01
CA GLY A 657 29.37 5.48 -0.81
C GLY A 657 29.56 6.40 0.38
N SER A 658 30.49 7.35 0.25
CA SER A 658 30.71 8.39 1.27
C SER A 658 29.38 9.05 1.61
N ALA A 659 28.91 8.88 2.84
CA ALA A 659 27.50 8.94 3.21
C ALA A 659 27.27 8.20 4.52
N GLY A 660 26.22 7.39 4.74
CA GLY A 660 25.95 6.10 4.09
C GLY A 660 24.56 5.51 4.33
N ARG A 661 23.74 5.29 3.33
CA ARG A 661 22.47 5.95 3.31
C ARG A 661 21.21 5.01 3.28
N LEU A 662 21.26 3.68 3.13
CA LEU A 662 20.12 2.84 2.64
C LEU A 662 19.52 1.73 3.50
N GLY A 663 20.29 0.67 3.73
CA GLY A 663 19.78 -0.69 3.77
C GLY A 663 20.86 -1.64 4.23
N TYR A 664 21.50 -2.35 3.31
CA TYR A 664 22.48 -3.40 3.57
C TYR A 664 23.57 -3.28 4.65
N GLY A 665 23.70 -2.13 5.32
CA GLY A 665 24.73 -1.73 6.26
C GLY A 665 26.12 -1.87 5.70
N ASN A 666 26.70 -1.00 4.87
CA ASN A 666 28.05 -1.16 4.31
C ASN A 666 28.51 0.13 3.53
N THR A 667 29.81 0.43 3.17
CA THR A 667 30.41 1.72 2.64
C THR A 667 30.34 2.13 1.16
N THR A 668 30.71 1.28 0.21
CA THR A 668 31.22 1.59 -1.16
C THR A 668 30.38 2.55 -2.05
N THR A 669 31.00 3.19 -3.05
CA THR A 669 30.34 3.93 -4.16
C THR A 669 29.94 2.94 -5.26
N ILE A 670 28.62 2.80 -5.54
CA ILE A 670 28.09 1.46 -5.82
C ILE A 670 26.70 1.35 -6.54
N GLY A 671 26.73 1.43 -7.85
CA GLY A 671 25.62 1.11 -8.77
C GLY A 671 25.91 1.48 -10.23
N ASP A 672 27.21 1.58 -10.49
CA ASP A 672 27.88 2.39 -11.48
C ASP A 672 28.99 1.63 -12.24
N ASP A 673 29.16 0.32 -12.02
CA ASP A 673 29.37 -0.65 -13.10
C ASP A 673 28.70 -2.04 -12.85
N GLU A 674 27.83 -2.15 -11.82
CA GLU A 674 26.95 -3.29 -11.40
C GLU A 674 26.22 -4.11 -12.49
N SER A 675 26.81 -5.20 -12.96
CA SER A 675 26.10 -6.24 -13.73
C SER A 675 24.98 -6.84 -12.88
N ALA A 676 23.71 -6.57 -13.18
CA ALA A 676 22.44 -7.19 -12.72
C ALA A 676 22.38 -8.15 -11.48
N ALA A 677 23.35 -8.99 -11.14
CA ALA A 677 23.30 -10.08 -10.15
C ALA A 677 23.37 -9.78 -8.63
N ALA A 678 24.30 -8.99 -8.04
CA ALA A 678 24.58 -8.92 -6.58
C ALA A 678 24.33 -7.65 -5.67
N ALA A 679 23.38 -6.76 -5.96
CA ALA A 679 22.68 -5.97 -4.93
C ALA A 679 21.52 -6.78 -4.29
N GLY A 680 20.76 -6.32 -3.29
CA GLY A 680 20.18 -7.22 -2.26
C GLY A 680 18.74 -7.04 -1.79
N GLN A 681 18.38 -7.70 -0.69
CA GLN A 681 17.11 -7.54 0.06
C GLN A 681 17.28 -7.00 1.53
N VAL A 682 16.24 -6.99 2.38
CA VAL A 682 16.13 -6.44 3.77
C VAL A 682 15.03 -7.30 4.45
N SER A 683 14.67 -7.05 5.71
CA SER A 683 14.06 -8.10 6.57
C SER A 683 12.92 -7.68 7.50
N PHE A 684 12.24 -6.55 7.30
CA PHE A 684 11.33 -6.02 8.33
C PHE A 684 10.20 -7.03 8.63
N PRO A 685 10.01 -7.51 9.86
CA PRO A 685 9.29 -8.77 10.07
C PRO A 685 7.82 -9.00 9.59
N LEU A 686 7.05 -8.15 8.85
CA LEU A 686 5.67 -8.44 8.28
C LEU A 686 5.26 -7.64 6.95
N LEU A 687 3.95 -7.45 6.58
CA LEU A 687 3.36 -7.50 5.18
C LEU A 687 2.40 -6.35 4.61
N SER A 688 2.64 -5.68 3.43
CA SER A 688 2.39 -4.20 3.08
C SER A 688 1.79 -3.67 1.68
N ARG A 689 2.05 -2.39 1.23
CA ARG A 689 1.57 -1.72 -0.06
C ARG A 689 2.32 -0.54 -0.83
N GLN A 690 2.81 0.62 -0.31
CA GLN A 690 3.47 1.86 -1.00
C GLN A 690 4.98 2.18 -0.60
N VAL A 691 5.81 3.09 -1.22
CA VAL A 691 7.24 3.50 -0.85
C VAL A 691 7.92 4.64 -1.67
N VAL A 692 9.22 4.99 -1.38
CA VAL A 692 9.96 6.27 -1.10
C VAL A 692 11.55 5.92 -0.60
N ALA A 693 12.72 6.71 -0.45
CA ALA A 693 14.19 6.62 0.20
C ALA A 693 15.31 7.76 0.12
N SER A 694 16.62 7.69 0.56
CA SER A 694 17.55 8.89 0.84
C SER A 694 19.12 8.92 0.99
N ASN A 695 19.84 10.04 0.65
CA ASN A 695 20.69 11.03 1.43
C ASN A 695 21.61 10.39 2.33
N SER A 696 21.09 10.16 3.46
CA SER A 696 21.82 9.42 4.40
C SER A 696 20.75 8.57 5.07
N HIS A 697 19.77 8.06 4.25
CA HIS A 697 18.55 7.33 4.64
C HIS A 697 17.54 6.39 3.78
N THR A 698 16.42 5.86 4.33
CA THR A 698 15.29 5.03 3.77
C THR A 698 13.93 5.14 4.57
N CYS A 699 12.89 4.25 4.63
CA CYS A 699 11.89 4.07 5.75
C CYS A 699 10.90 2.94 5.60
N ALA A 700 11.06 1.75 6.20
CA ALA A 700 10.49 0.50 5.72
C ALA A 700 9.46 -0.37 6.49
N VAL A 701 8.32 0.10 6.99
CA VAL A 701 7.17 0.25 6.11
C VAL A 701 6.02 -0.63 6.51
N LEU A 702 5.80 -0.77 7.83
CA LEU A 702 4.77 -1.66 8.34
C LEU A 702 3.35 -0.99 8.60
N SER A 703 2.59 -0.98 9.75
CA SER A 703 1.25 -0.28 9.88
C SER A 703 0.62 0.06 11.29
N ASP A 704 1.38 0.24 12.39
CA ASP A 704 0.94 0.69 13.74
C ASP A 704 1.23 2.14 13.94
N GLY A 705 1.04 2.98 12.94
CA GLY A 705 1.57 4.33 13.07
C GLY A 705 3.09 4.41 13.04
N ARG A 706 3.81 3.32 13.36
CA ARG A 706 5.08 3.28 14.09
C ARG A 706 6.26 2.53 13.51
N VAL A 707 7.30 3.26 13.28
CA VAL A 707 7.91 3.38 12.01
C VAL A 707 9.38 3.17 12.15
N PHE A 708 9.94 1.98 12.13
CA PHE A 708 11.26 1.64 12.67
C PHE A 708 12.45 2.07 11.79
N CYS A 709 13.06 3.23 12.12
CA CYS A 709 13.42 4.19 11.09
C CYS A 709 14.94 4.89 11.11
N TRP A 710 16.08 4.59 10.32
CA TRP A 710 17.67 4.78 10.43
C TRP A 710 18.70 5.97 9.96
N GLY A 711 19.49 6.77 10.78
CA GLY A 711 20.86 7.39 10.41
C GLY A 711 21.95 8.13 11.37
N TYR A 712 22.68 9.25 11.06
CA TYR A 712 24.05 9.73 11.59
C TYR A 712 24.18 10.90 12.67
N VAL A 713 24.76 12.07 12.40
CA VAL A 713 24.79 13.29 13.23
C VAL A 713 23.95 14.47 12.64
N GLY A 714 24.40 15.28 11.67
CA GLY A 714 23.65 16.44 11.07
C GLY A 714 22.25 16.90 11.58
N GLU A 715 22.20 17.75 12.60
CA GLU A 715 21.54 19.08 12.46
C GLU A 715 20.01 19.26 12.51
N ALA A 716 19.26 18.21 12.90
CA ALA A 716 17.92 18.25 13.48
C ALA A 716 16.76 17.32 12.97
N ARG A 717 17.10 16.13 12.48
CA ARG A 717 16.31 14.91 12.12
C ARG A 717 15.12 14.31 13.03
N LEU A 718 15.24 13.28 13.89
CA LEU A 718 14.19 12.21 14.14
C LEU A 718 13.08 12.20 15.24
N GLY A 719 13.24 11.65 16.46
CA GLY A 719 12.36 11.89 17.62
C GLY A 719 12.11 11.02 18.93
N THR A 720 12.74 10.13 19.77
CA THR A 720 13.78 9.07 20.16
C THR A 720 15.33 9.16 20.43
N MET A 721 15.95 10.32 20.68
CA MET A 721 17.39 10.62 20.81
C MET A 721 18.24 9.45 21.37
N ALA A 722 19.29 9.05 20.65
CA ALA A 722 20.10 7.85 20.89
C ALA A 722 21.62 8.18 20.80
N PHE A 723 22.59 7.26 20.56
CA PHE A 723 24.04 7.64 20.61
C PHE A 723 25.12 6.97 19.67
N GLY A 724 24.86 6.43 18.46
CA GLY A 724 25.90 5.99 17.47
C GLY A 724 25.35 5.66 16.05
N ASN A 725 26.06 5.79 14.90
CA ASN A 725 25.71 5.86 13.42
C ASN A 725 24.79 4.81 12.67
N VAL A 726 23.59 5.11 12.11
CA VAL A 726 22.61 3.99 11.77
C VAL A 726 22.77 3.17 10.52
N GLY A 727 23.76 2.32 10.56
CA GLY A 727 23.87 1.16 9.72
C GLY A 727 25.29 0.68 9.61
N ASP A 728 26.12 0.92 10.62
CA ASP A 728 27.59 0.91 10.50
C ASP A 728 28.31 -0.37 10.94
N THR A 729 27.76 -1.30 11.78
CA THR A 729 28.34 -2.66 12.03
C THR A 729 27.49 -3.94 12.39
N GLU A 730 26.15 -3.99 12.66
CA GLU A 730 25.34 -5.27 12.55
C GLU A 730 23.92 -5.28 11.86
N PRO A 731 23.49 -6.37 11.17
CA PRO A 731 22.15 -6.52 10.60
C PRO A 731 20.98 -6.42 11.58
N VAL A 732 19.91 -5.74 11.16
CA VAL A 732 19.06 -4.97 12.09
C VAL A 732 18.17 -5.72 13.09
N TYR A 733 18.30 -7.03 13.16
CA TYR A 733 18.22 -7.74 14.43
C TYR A 733 19.03 -9.02 14.24
N THR A 734 19.92 -9.34 15.16
CA THR A 734 20.39 -10.72 15.27
C THR A 734 19.27 -11.60 15.85
N THR A 735 19.44 -12.91 15.84
CA THR A 735 18.33 -13.86 16.05
C THR A 735 17.90 -14.00 17.53
N LEU A 736 16.69 -14.54 17.75
CA LEU A 736 16.42 -15.24 19.02
C LEU A 736 17.22 -16.55 18.99
N ALA A 737 18.07 -16.76 19.98
CA ALA A 737 18.87 -17.97 20.07
C ALA A 737 17.99 -19.18 20.40
N ASN A 738 17.62 -19.98 19.37
CA ASN A 738 17.39 -21.43 19.45
C ASN A 738 17.02 -22.07 18.07
N GLY A 739 18.02 -22.28 17.21
CA GLY A 739 18.21 -23.58 16.55
C GLY A 739 17.17 -24.12 15.54
N VAL A 740 16.30 -23.32 14.91
CA VAL A 740 15.44 -23.79 13.80
C VAL A 740 15.77 -23.03 12.51
N ALA A 741 16.22 -23.76 11.48
CA ALA A 741 16.55 -23.20 10.17
C ALA A 741 15.33 -23.11 9.23
N MET A 742 15.24 -22.03 8.46
CA MET A 742 14.20 -21.82 7.45
C MET A 742 14.58 -22.46 6.11
N PRO A 743 13.71 -23.29 5.48
CA PRO A 743 13.93 -23.76 4.11
C PRO A 743 13.76 -22.63 3.09
N SER A 744 14.30 -22.81 1.89
CA SER A 744 14.21 -21.86 0.78
C SER A 744 13.01 -22.13 -0.14
N SER A 745 12.69 -21.15 -0.99
CA SER A 745 11.53 -21.06 -1.91
C SER A 745 10.16 -20.86 -1.24
N THR A 746 9.57 -19.68 -1.49
CA THR A 746 8.21 -19.32 -1.08
C THR A 746 7.20 -19.78 -2.13
N ALA A 747 6.87 -21.07 -2.13
CA ALA A 747 5.61 -21.50 -2.71
C ALA A 747 4.45 -20.90 -1.88
N ALA A 748 3.36 -20.51 -2.54
CA ALA A 748 2.14 -20.12 -1.84
C ALA A 748 1.65 -21.31 -0.98
N ARG A 749 1.33 -21.07 0.29
CA ARG A 749 1.12 -22.14 1.26
C ARG A 749 -0.23 -22.81 1.01
N GLU A 750 -0.23 -24.13 0.78
CA GLU A 750 -1.45 -24.93 0.64
C GLU A 750 -2.45 -24.64 1.77
N LEU A 751 -3.75 -24.71 1.49
CA LEU A 751 -4.76 -24.59 2.54
C LEU A 751 -4.53 -25.70 3.54
N ALA A 752 -4.52 -25.37 4.83
CA ALA A 752 -4.20 -26.32 5.88
C ALA A 752 -5.43 -27.19 6.18
N THR A 753 -5.75 -28.10 5.26
CA THR A 753 -6.87 -29.01 5.37
C THR A 753 -6.68 -29.96 6.55
N VAL A 754 -7.75 -30.14 7.33
CA VAL A 754 -7.83 -31.15 8.39
C VAL A 754 -8.95 -32.12 8.07
N ALA A 755 -8.83 -33.38 8.52
CA ALA A 755 -9.97 -34.28 8.52
C ALA A 755 -11.12 -33.65 9.34
N PRO A 756 -12.39 -33.73 8.92
CA PRO A 756 -13.49 -32.97 9.54
C PRO A 756 -13.48 -33.05 11.07
N LEU A 757 -13.38 -31.88 11.72
CA LEU A 757 -13.04 -31.75 13.14
C LEU A 757 -14.08 -30.90 13.87
N ARG A 758 -14.65 -31.41 14.97
CA ARG A 758 -15.72 -30.74 15.71
C ARG A 758 -15.20 -29.72 16.72
N LEU A 759 -15.28 -28.44 16.39
CA LEU A 759 -14.86 -27.33 17.26
C LEU A 759 -15.90 -26.97 18.32
N LEU A 760 -17.19 -27.18 18.01
CA LEU A 760 -18.33 -26.90 18.89
C LEU A 760 -19.50 -27.85 18.59
N ASP A 761 -20.17 -28.32 19.63
CA ASP A 761 -21.52 -28.89 19.56
C ASP A 761 -22.27 -28.46 20.82
N THR A 762 -23.38 -27.73 20.65
CA THR A 762 -24.18 -27.18 21.76
C THR A 762 -25.23 -28.16 22.29
N ARG A 763 -25.37 -29.32 21.66
CA ARG A 763 -26.17 -30.46 22.15
C ARG A 763 -25.33 -31.25 23.16
N LEU A 764 -25.80 -32.42 23.60
CA LEU A 764 -25.00 -33.36 24.41
C LEU A 764 -23.91 -34.11 23.59
N GLY A 765 -23.34 -33.46 22.56
CA GLY A 765 -22.24 -33.98 21.75
C GLY A 765 -20.88 -33.55 22.33
N GLN A 766 -19.80 -34.22 21.88
CA GLN A 766 -18.43 -33.89 22.29
C GLN A 766 -17.65 -33.18 21.17
N PRO A 767 -17.02 -32.02 21.44
CA PRO A 767 -15.93 -31.46 20.65
C PRO A 767 -14.66 -32.32 20.68
N PHE A 768 -13.72 -32.03 19.79
CA PHE A 768 -12.51 -32.84 19.59
C PHE A 768 -11.51 -32.81 20.76
N ASP A 769 -11.50 -31.71 21.51
CA ASP A 769 -10.53 -31.37 22.56
C ASP A 769 -10.97 -31.78 23.98
N GLY A 770 -12.13 -32.44 24.08
CA GLY A 770 -12.62 -33.01 25.34
C GLY A 770 -13.60 -32.10 26.07
N GLY A 771 -14.89 -32.38 25.92
CA GLY A 771 -15.97 -31.69 26.61
C GLY A 771 -17.32 -32.26 26.21
N THR A 772 -18.40 -31.74 26.80
CA THR A 772 -19.78 -31.99 26.36
C THR A 772 -20.49 -30.66 26.26
N GLY A 773 -21.20 -30.41 25.15
CA GLY A 773 -22.13 -29.29 25.12
C GLY A 773 -23.20 -29.44 26.20
N ASN A 774 -23.65 -28.33 26.74
CA ASN A 774 -24.57 -28.27 27.88
C ASN A 774 -26.02 -28.69 27.56
N GLY A 775 -26.32 -29.02 26.29
CA GLY A 775 -27.68 -29.36 25.85
C GLY A 775 -28.61 -28.16 25.73
N VAL A 776 -28.08 -26.93 25.76
CA VAL A 776 -28.86 -25.67 25.69
C VAL A 776 -28.73 -25.08 24.29
N MET A 777 -29.82 -24.51 23.77
CA MET A 777 -29.79 -23.77 22.50
C MET A 777 -29.10 -22.42 22.69
N VAL A 778 -28.37 -21.96 21.67
CA VAL A 778 -27.85 -20.59 21.61
C VAL A 778 -29.04 -19.63 21.55
N ALA A 779 -29.08 -18.63 22.43
CA ALA A 779 -30.17 -17.67 22.48
C ALA A 779 -30.06 -16.59 21.39
N VAL A 780 -31.18 -15.93 21.09
CA VAL A 780 -31.23 -14.90 20.03
C VAL A 780 -30.31 -13.74 20.36
N GLY A 781 -29.45 -13.37 19.41
CA GLY A 781 -28.49 -12.28 19.57
C GLY A 781 -27.26 -12.63 20.43
N THR A 782 -27.20 -13.80 21.06
CA THR A 782 -25.98 -14.28 21.71
C THR A 782 -24.87 -14.48 20.67
N VAL A 783 -23.72 -13.86 20.92
CA VAL A 783 -22.48 -14.13 20.19
C VAL A 783 -21.78 -15.32 20.84
N VAL A 784 -21.36 -16.28 20.03
CA VAL A 784 -20.59 -17.46 20.43
C VAL A 784 -19.20 -17.33 19.85
N GLU A 785 -18.21 -17.10 20.70
CA GLU A 785 -16.80 -17.07 20.31
C GLU A 785 -16.25 -18.50 20.17
N ILE A 786 -15.50 -18.75 19.10
CA ILE A 786 -14.87 -20.05 18.81
C ILE A 786 -13.44 -19.76 18.34
N GLU A 787 -12.46 -20.07 19.18
CA GLU A 787 -11.04 -20.08 18.78
C GLU A 787 -10.85 -21.13 17.68
N VAL A 788 -10.11 -20.83 16.61
CA VAL A 788 -9.90 -21.74 15.48
C VAL A 788 -8.43 -21.88 15.11
N ALA A 789 -7.66 -20.78 15.05
CA ALA A 789 -6.23 -20.87 14.79
C ALA A 789 -5.53 -21.69 15.88
N GLY A 790 -4.57 -22.54 15.50
CA GLY A 790 -3.85 -23.43 16.43
C GLY A 790 -4.64 -24.65 16.95
N ARG A 791 -5.98 -24.67 16.87
CA ARG A 791 -6.80 -25.79 17.35
C ARG A 791 -6.83 -26.94 16.33
N GLY A 792 -6.45 -28.13 16.78
CA GLY A 792 -6.71 -29.41 16.08
C GLY A 792 -6.08 -29.57 14.69
N GLY A 793 -4.94 -28.93 14.44
CA GLY A 793 -4.23 -28.99 13.15
C GLY A 793 -4.45 -27.79 12.25
N VAL A 794 -5.37 -26.88 12.60
CA VAL A 794 -5.41 -25.54 12.00
C VAL A 794 -4.14 -24.77 12.43
N PRO A 795 -3.42 -24.09 11.52
CA PRO A 795 -2.23 -23.31 11.88
C PRO A 795 -2.55 -22.16 12.83
N SER A 796 -1.59 -21.78 13.68
CA SER A 796 -1.71 -20.62 14.57
C SER A 796 -1.65 -19.27 13.83
N ASP A 797 -1.13 -19.25 12.59
CA ASP A 797 -1.09 -18.08 11.70
C ASP A 797 -2.30 -17.98 10.75
N ALA A 798 -3.33 -18.82 10.92
CA ALA A 798 -4.51 -18.81 10.07
C ALA A 798 -5.27 -17.47 10.16
N THR A 799 -5.55 -16.87 9.00
CA THR A 799 -6.26 -15.58 8.86
C THR A 799 -7.76 -15.76 8.57
N ALA A 800 -8.14 -16.95 8.10
CA ALA A 800 -9.51 -17.40 7.96
C ALA A 800 -9.60 -18.90 8.23
N ALA A 801 -10.82 -19.40 8.42
CA ALA A 801 -11.12 -20.82 8.55
C ALA A 801 -12.28 -21.23 7.63
N ALA A 802 -12.19 -22.44 7.09
CA ALA A 802 -13.25 -23.09 6.34
C ALA A 802 -14.10 -23.94 7.31
N ILE A 803 -15.26 -23.42 7.68
CA ILE A 803 -16.16 -24.01 8.69
C ILE A 803 -17.48 -24.48 8.09
N ASN A 804 -17.94 -25.65 8.52
CA ASN A 804 -19.28 -26.16 8.31
C ASN A 804 -20.13 -25.88 9.56
N VAL A 805 -21.07 -24.95 9.45
CA VAL A 805 -22.02 -24.62 10.54
C VAL A 805 -23.33 -25.36 10.27
N THR A 806 -23.77 -26.19 11.20
CA THR A 806 -25.07 -26.88 11.15
C THR A 806 -25.99 -26.39 12.27
N THR A 807 -27.15 -25.84 11.91
CA THR A 807 -28.23 -25.54 12.87
C THR A 807 -29.14 -26.74 13.05
N VAL A 808 -29.52 -27.06 14.30
CA VAL A 808 -30.37 -28.21 14.64
C VAL A 808 -31.48 -27.79 15.61
N GLY A 809 -32.73 -28.18 15.31
CA GLY A 809 -33.88 -28.02 16.20
C GLY A 809 -34.25 -26.58 16.47
N ALA A 810 -34.13 -25.69 15.48
CA ALA A 810 -34.34 -24.27 15.66
C ALA A 810 -35.82 -23.93 15.92
N ALA A 811 -36.07 -22.95 16.79
CA ALA A 811 -37.41 -22.54 17.23
C ALA A 811 -38.28 -21.86 16.14
N GLY A 812 -37.79 -21.76 14.90
CA GLY A 812 -38.47 -21.19 13.74
C GLY A 812 -37.49 -20.76 12.65
N PRO A 813 -37.95 -20.20 11.53
CA PRO A 813 -37.08 -19.71 10.46
C PRO A 813 -36.15 -18.57 10.92
N GLY A 814 -34.88 -18.65 10.53
CA GLY A 814 -33.82 -17.74 10.98
C GLY A 814 -32.53 -17.86 10.17
N PHE A 815 -31.46 -17.28 10.69
CA PHE A 815 -30.13 -17.27 10.07
C PHE A 815 -29.00 -17.21 11.10
N VAL A 816 -27.78 -17.48 10.63
CA VAL A 816 -26.52 -17.34 11.37
C VAL A 816 -25.59 -16.37 10.63
N GLN A 817 -24.97 -15.46 11.38
CA GLN A 817 -23.85 -14.62 10.93
C GLN A 817 -22.53 -15.17 11.50
N ALA A 818 -21.43 -14.98 10.77
CA ALA A 818 -20.09 -15.35 11.21
C ALA A 818 -19.09 -14.25 10.85
N PHE A 819 -18.23 -13.85 11.78
CA PHE A 819 -17.39 -12.65 11.65
C PHE A 819 -16.16 -12.69 12.58
N PRO A 820 -15.11 -11.88 12.32
CA PRO A 820 -13.89 -11.84 13.15
C PRO A 820 -14.07 -11.01 14.43
N CYS A 821 -15.12 -11.32 15.20
CA CYS A 821 -15.41 -10.82 16.56
C CYS A 821 -15.43 -9.29 16.75
N ASP A 822 -15.58 -8.52 15.67
CA ASP A 822 -15.49 -7.07 15.63
C ASP A 822 -16.84 -6.38 15.37
N THR A 823 -17.42 -6.57 14.19
CA THR A 823 -18.68 -5.95 13.74
C THR A 823 -19.54 -7.00 13.05
N VAL A 824 -20.81 -7.11 13.47
CA VAL A 824 -21.74 -8.09 12.88
C VAL A 824 -22.07 -7.70 11.43
N PRO A 825 -21.78 -8.54 10.41
CA PRO A 825 -22.05 -8.24 9.01
C PRO A 825 -23.54 -8.33 8.69
N SER A 826 -23.99 -7.61 7.66
CA SER A 826 -25.37 -7.67 7.16
C SER A 826 -25.68 -8.93 6.34
N ALA A 827 -24.64 -9.62 5.87
CA ALA A 827 -24.71 -10.93 5.21
C ALA A 827 -24.85 -12.07 6.22
N SER A 828 -25.47 -13.18 5.80
CA SER A 828 -25.69 -14.37 6.62
C SER A 828 -25.00 -15.59 6.00
N ILE A 829 -24.24 -16.34 6.80
CA ILE A 829 -23.53 -17.54 6.33
C ILE A 829 -24.42 -18.79 6.26
N LEU A 830 -25.61 -18.76 6.87
CA LEU A 830 -26.55 -19.88 6.88
C LEU A 830 -27.96 -19.34 7.12
N ASN A 831 -28.95 -19.91 6.41
CA ASN A 831 -30.36 -19.58 6.54
C ASN A 831 -31.16 -20.89 6.67
N PHE A 832 -32.08 -20.96 7.62
CA PHE A 832 -32.76 -22.20 8.02
C PHE A 832 -34.27 -21.99 8.25
N SER A 833 -35.06 -23.06 8.13
CA SER A 833 -36.54 -23.04 8.22
C SER A 833 -37.11 -23.50 9.57
N GLY A 834 -36.28 -23.99 10.51
CA GLY A 834 -36.69 -24.39 11.86
C GLY A 834 -36.45 -25.86 12.16
N ALA A 835 -37.36 -26.72 11.68
CA ALA A 835 -37.42 -28.13 12.08
C ALA A 835 -36.32 -29.05 11.51
N THR A 836 -35.64 -28.64 10.44
CA THR A 836 -34.64 -29.45 9.73
C THR A 836 -33.21 -29.12 10.13
N ALA A 837 -32.36 -30.15 10.28
CA ALA A 837 -30.93 -29.95 10.43
C ALA A 837 -30.37 -29.36 9.11
N THR A 838 -29.82 -28.15 9.18
CA THR A 838 -29.40 -27.37 8.00
C THR A 838 -27.91 -27.02 8.12
N PRO A 839 -27.02 -27.68 7.36
CA PRO A 839 -25.61 -27.31 7.25
C PRO A 839 -25.40 -26.16 6.24
N ASN A 840 -24.30 -25.41 6.39
CA ASN A 840 -23.67 -24.70 5.29
C ASN A 840 -22.16 -24.53 5.52
N HIS A 841 -21.38 -24.52 4.45
CA HIS A 841 -19.94 -24.34 4.45
C HIS A 841 -19.55 -22.91 4.06
N ALA A 842 -18.73 -22.28 4.91
CA ALA A 842 -18.29 -20.90 4.75
C ALA A 842 -16.81 -20.76 5.08
N VAL A 843 -16.11 -19.96 4.27
CA VAL A 843 -14.79 -19.43 4.60
C VAL A 843 -15.00 -18.12 5.34
N VAL A 844 -14.51 -18.01 6.58
CA VAL A 844 -14.76 -16.84 7.45
C VAL A 844 -13.44 -16.31 8.01
N ALA A 845 -13.26 -14.99 7.99
CA ALA A 845 -12.13 -14.31 8.61
C ALA A 845 -12.04 -14.63 10.11
N LEU A 846 -10.81 -14.75 10.62
CA LEU A 846 -10.51 -14.85 12.05
C LEU A 846 -10.04 -13.49 12.58
N ASP A 847 -10.30 -13.23 13.85
CA ASP A 847 -9.81 -12.04 14.54
C ASP A 847 -8.31 -12.13 14.88
N ARG A 848 -7.75 -11.11 15.56
CA ARG A 848 -6.33 -11.09 15.97
C ARG A 848 -5.96 -12.16 17.01
N ARG A 849 -6.94 -12.86 17.60
CA ARG A 849 -6.78 -14.01 18.51
C ARG A 849 -6.97 -15.34 17.78
N GLY A 850 -7.18 -15.34 16.46
CA GLY A 850 -7.50 -16.55 15.70
C GLY A 850 -8.93 -17.07 15.94
N THR A 851 -9.85 -16.21 16.38
CA THR A 851 -11.21 -16.55 16.81
C THR A 851 -12.25 -16.13 15.76
N VAL A 852 -13.30 -16.94 15.59
CA VAL A 852 -14.52 -16.57 14.84
C VAL A 852 -15.69 -16.41 15.82
N CYS A 853 -16.53 -15.42 15.58
CA CYS A 853 -17.76 -15.18 16.33
C CYS A 853 -18.98 -15.56 15.49
N LEU A 854 -19.88 -16.35 16.07
CA LEU A 854 -21.17 -16.71 15.47
C LEU A 854 -22.32 -16.01 16.20
N GLN A 855 -23.30 -15.46 15.48
CA GLN A 855 -24.53 -14.91 16.07
C GLN A 855 -25.77 -15.49 15.39
N VAL A 856 -26.81 -15.81 16.17
CA VAL A 856 -28.06 -16.43 15.69
C VAL A 856 -29.26 -15.51 15.83
N SER A 857 -30.11 -15.44 14.80
CA SER A 857 -31.35 -14.64 14.83
C SER A 857 -32.58 -15.41 15.33
N ARG A 858 -32.47 -16.73 15.53
CA ARG A 858 -33.44 -17.58 16.24
C ARG A 858 -32.71 -18.58 17.12
N ALA A 859 -33.35 -18.96 18.23
CA ALA A 859 -32.79 -19.97 19.14
C ALA A 859 -32.66 -21.32 18.43
N THR A 860 -31.47 -21.92 18.53
CA THR A 860 -31.09 -23.17 17.84
C THR A 860 -29.88 -23.80 18.52
N HIS A 861 -29.68 -25.10 18.36
CA HIS A 861 -28.34 -25.66 18.56
C HIS A 861 -27.47 -25.34 17.35
N LEU A 862 -26.20 -24.99 17.61
CA LEU A 862 -25.12 -24.98 16.64
C LEU A 862 -24.24 -26.23 16.82
N ILE A 863 -23.84 -26.80 15.69
CA ILE A 863 -22.67 -27.67 15.53
C ILE A 863 -21.71 -26.92 14.58
N VAL A 864 -20.43 -26.87 14.92
CA VAL A 864 -19.40 -26.25 14.07
C VAL A 864 -18.27 -27.24 13.88
N ASP A 865 -18.16 -27.76 12.67
CA ASP A 865 -17.05 -28.60 12.23
C ASP A 865 -16.11 -27.76 11.33
N THR A 866 -14.80 -27.94 11.41
CA THR A 866 -13.80 -27.32 10.51
C THR A 866 -13.13 -28.37 9.62
N ASN A 867 -12.71 -27.96 8.42
CA ASN A 867 -11.98 -28.82 7.48
C ASN A 867 -10.77 -28.14 6.82
N ALA A 868 -10.55 -26.83 7.00
CA ALA A 868 -9.29 -26.18 6.60
C ALA A 868 -9.01 -24.87 7.35
N GLY A 869 -7.74 -24.62 7.67
CA GLY A 869 -7.22 -23.29 7.95
C GLY A 869 -6.76 -22.57 6.68
N VAL A 870 -6.81 -21.23 6.68
CA VAL A 870 -6.38 -20.37 5.57
C VAL A 870 -5.15 -19.54 6.01
N PRO A 871 -3.92 -19.99 5.71
CA PRO A 871 -2.70 -19.21 5.98
C PRO A 871 -2.65 -17.88 5.19
N PRO A 872 -1.86 -16.89 5.63
CA PRO A 872 -1.81 -15.56 5.00
C PRO A 872 -1.40 -15.58 3.52
N THR A 873 -0.61 -16.57 3.12
CA THR A 873 -0.01 -16.72 1.78
C THR A 873 -0.70 -17.78 0.90
N SER A 874 -1.93 -18.19 1.24
CA SER A 874 -2.66 -19.27 0.55
C SER A 874 -3.45 -18.85 -0.70
N GLY A 875 -3.49 -17.54 -1.01
CA GLY A 875 -4.15 -17.01 -2.21
C GLY A 875 -5.69 -17.00 -2.17
N LEU A 876 -6.30 -17.49 -1.10
CA LEU A 876 -7.72 -17.33 -0.78
C LEU A 876 -7.88 -16.21 0.25
N LEU A 877 -8.32 -15.04 -0.20
CA LEU A 877 -8.36 -13.82 0.59
C LEU A 877 -9.77 -13.63 1.19
N PRO A 878 -9.94 -13.68 2.52
CA PRO A 878 -11.24 -13.45 3.16
C PRO A 878 -11.66 -11.98 3.06
N VAL A 879 -12.98 -11.75 3.04
CA VAL A 879 -13.57 -10.40 3.14
C VAL A 879 -14.56 -10.35 4.30
N SER A 880 -14.92 -9.14 4.77
CA SER A 880 -16.06 -9.01 5.67
C SER A 880 -17.34 -9.39 4.90
N PRO A 881 -18.20 -10.31 5.41
CA PRO A 881 -19.30 -10.87 4.65
C PRO A 881 -20.26 -9.80 4.10
N ALA A 882 -20.42 -9.74 2.77
CA ALA A 882 -21.10 -8.64 2.09
C ALA A 882 -22.17 -9.14 1.10
N ARG A 883 -23.37 -8.55 1.13
CA ARG A 883 -24.50 -8.92 0.26
C ARG A 883 -24.39 -8.23 -1.11
N LEU A 884 -24.27 -9.02 -2.17
CA LEU A 884 -24.08 -8.56 -3.56
C LEU A 884 -25.32 -8.67 -4.45
N LEU A 885 -26.28 -9.52 -4.06
CA LEU A 885 -27.60 -9.68 -4.68
C LEU A 885 -28.63 -9.90 -3.58
N ASP A 886 -29.76 -9.20 -3.64
CA ASP A 886 -30.95 -9.58 -2.88
C ASP A 886 -32.21 -9.31 -3.71
N THR A 887 -32.75 -10.35 -4.32
CA THR A 887 -33.88 -10.22 -5.25
C THR A 887 -35.24 -10.02 -4.55
N ARG A 888 -35.30 -10.13 -3.22
CA ARG A 888 -36.54 -9.99 -2.44
C ARG A 888 -36.99 -8.52 -2.39
N PRO A 889 -38.30 -8.21 -2.27
CA PRO A 889 -38.78 -6.82 -2.19
C PRO A 889 -38.22 -6.01 -1.01
N THR A 890 -37.80 -6.67 0.06
CA THR A 890 -37.13 -6.08 1.24
C THR A 890 -35.61 -6.25 1.20
N GLY A 891 -35.06 -6.59 0.04
CA GLY A 891 -33.64 -6.86 -0.14
C GLY A 891 -32.82 -5.58 -0.16
N ILE A 892 -31.66 -5.61 0.48
CA ILE A 892 -30.64 -4.56 0.44
C ILE A 892 -29.27 -5.19 0.19
N THR A 893 -28.43 -4.51 -0.57
CA THR A 893 -27.07 -4.92 -0.91
C THR A 893 -26.05 -3.89 -0.41
N VAL A 894 -24.78 -4.29 -0.31
CA VAL A 894 -23.69 -3.50 0.29
C VAL A 894 -23.47 -2.13 -0.39
N ASP A 895 -23.91 -1.98 -1.64
CA ASP A 895 -23.73 -0.82 -2.51
C ASP A 895 -25.05 -0.38 -3.19
N GLY A 896 -26.19 -0.94 -2.76
CA GLY A 896 -27.50 -0.69 -3.37
C GLY A 896 -27.70 -1.24 -4.79
N GLN A 897 -26.71 -1.92 -5.40
CA GLN A 897 -26.87 -2.54 -6.71
C GLN A 897 -27.42 -3.96 -6.60
N SER A 898 -28.26 -4.36 -7.56
CA SER A 898 -28.90 -5.69 -7.60
C SER A 898 -29.77 -6.01 -6.37
N GLN A 899 -30.48 -5.00 -5.85
CA GLN A 899 -31.51 -5.15 -4.81
C GLN A 899 -32.93 -5.15 -5.42
N ALA A 900 -33.88 -5.80 -4.74
CA ALA A 900 -35.31 -5.87 -5.08
C ALA A 900 -35.67 -6.39 -6.50
N GLY A 901 -34.78 -7.18 -7.12
CA GLY A 901 -34.89 -7.64 -8.51
C GLY A 901 -36.07 -8.58 -8.87
N GLY A 902 -36.91 -8.98 -7.93
CA GLY A 902 -38.10 -9.81 -8.17
C GLY A 902 -37.86 -11.33 -8.14
N VAL A 903 -38.87 -12.12 -8.47
CA VAL A 903 -38.74 -13.60 -8.50
C VAL A 903 -37.99 -13.99 -9.79
N ILE A 904 -36.89 -14.75 -9.66
CA ILE A 904 -36.24 -15.37 -10.81
C ILE A 904 -37.19 -16.44 -11.35
N ALA A 905 -37.55 -16.35 -12.62
CA ALA A 905 -38.49 -17.28 -13.25
C ALA A 905 -37.90 -18.70 -13.39
N THR A 906 -38.78 -19.69 -13.58
CA THR A 906 -38.39 -21.07 -13.93
C THR A 906 -37.54 -21.08 -15.20
N ASN A 907 -36.36 -21.70 -15.11
CA ASN A 907 -35.32 -21.72 -16.15
C ASN A 907 -34.71 -20.34 -16.47
N GLY A 908 -34.88 -19.36 -15.59
CA GLY A 908 -34.28 -18.03 -15.71
C GLY A 908 -32.84 -17.97 -15.18
N THR A 909 -32.05 -17.06 -15.75
CA THR A 909 -30.69 -16.73 -15.28
C THR A 909 -30.62 -15.26 -14.88
N ILE A 910 -29.95 -14.96 -13.76
CA ILE A 910 -29.54 -13.61 -13.37
C ILE A 910 -28.01 -13.49 -13.35
N SER A 911 -27.49 -12.30 -13.66
CA SER A 911 -26.08 -11.96 -13.59
C SER A 911 -25.79 -11.05 -12.39
N VAL A 912 -24.65 -11.25 -11.74
CA VAL A 912 -24.16 -10.47 -10.60
C VAL A 912 -22.69 -10.14 -10.88
N VAL A 913 -22.33 -8.86 -10.93
CA VAL A 913 -20.92 -8.46 -10.84
C VAL A 913 -20.45 -8.74 -9.41
N VAL A 914 -19.28 -9.37 -9.27
CA VAL A 914 -18.70 -9.74 -7.97
C VAL A 914 -17.35 -9.06 -7.76
N ALA A 915 -16.49 -9.01 -8.79
CA ALA A 915 -15.23 -8.27 -8.70
C ALA A 915 -15.48 -6.76 -8.49
N GLY A 916 -14.70 -6.13 -7.62
CA GLY A 916 -14.85 -4.70 -7.28
C GLY A 916 -16.00 -4.36 -6.32
N ARG A 917 -16.73 -5.36 -5.78
CA ARG A 917 -17.86 -5.16 -4.86
C ARG A 917 -17.65 -5.92 -3.56
N GLY A 918 -18.17 -5.40 -2.44
CA GLY A 918 -18.15 -6.09 -1.14
C GLY A 918 -16.75 -6.50 -0.64
N GLY A 919 -15.72 -5.69 -0.91
CA GLY A 919 -14.32 -5.98 -0.55
C GLY A 919 -13.56 -6.90 -1.51
N VAL A 920 -14.21 -7.41 -2.57
CA VAL A 920 -13.57 -8.25 -3.59
C VAL A 920 -12.75 -7.39 -4.55
N SER A 921 -11.51 -7.78 -4.84
CA SER A 921 -10.68 -7.10 -5.86
C SER A 921 -11.35 -7.06 -7.24
N ALA A 922 -11.16 -5.96 -7.98
CA ALA A 922 -11.53 -5.86 -9.40
C ALA A 922 -10.82 -6.91 -10.29
N THR A 923 -9.69 -7.47 -9.84
CA THR A 923 -8.91 -8.51 -10.53
C THR A 923 -9.23 -9.95 -10.08
N ALA A 924 -10.31 -10.16 -9.31
CA ALA A 924 -10.66 -11.49 -8.81
C ALA A 924 -11.00 -12.50 -9.93
N GLY A 925 -10.40 -13.69 -9.87
CA GLY A 925 -10.66 -14.80 -10.79
C GLY A 925 -11.78 -15.73 -10.33
N ALA A 926 -12.04 -15.78 -9.03
CA ALA A 926 -13.15 -16.50 -8.40
C ALA A 926 -13.54 -15.84 -7.06
N ALA A 927 -14.74 -16.18 -6.59
CA ALA A 927 -15.23 -15.79 -5.28
C ALA A 927 -15.84 -16.99 -4.54
N TRP A 928 -15.60 -17.06 -3.22
CA TRP A 928 -16.40 -17.90 -2.34
C TRP A 928 -17.71 -17.16 -2.04
N VAL A 929 -18.81 -17.67 -2.58
CA VAL A 929 -20.13 -17.07 -2.46
C VAL A 929 -21.07 -18.01 -1.73
N ASN A 930 -21.87 -17.46 -0.82
CA ASN A 930 -23.04 -18.11 -0.25
C ASN A 930 -24.27 -17.73 -1.07
N VAL A 931 -24.90 -18.72 -1.70
CA VAL A 931 -26.11 -18.52 -2.51
C VAL A 931 -27.32 -19.06 -1.75
N VAL A 932 -28.36 -18.23 -1.59
CA VAL A 932 -29.57 -18.58 -0.85
C VAL A 932 -30.78 -18.57 -1.78
N ALA A 933 -31.50 -19.69 -1.86
CA ALA A 933 -32.83 -19.75 -2.48
C ALA A 933 -33.90 -19.51 -1.41
N VAL A 934 -34.86 -18.62 -1.70
CA VAL A 934 -35.91 -18.18 -0.76
C VAL A 934 -37.28 -18.23 -1.44
N GLY A 935 -38.24 -18.92 -0.82
CA GLY A 935 -39.64 -18.90 -1.27
C GLY A 935 -39.86 -19.63 -2.59
N ALA A 936 -39.08 -20.67 -2.87
CA ALA A 936 -39.18 -21.45 -4.10
C ALA A 936 -40.60 -22.04 -4.27
N THR A 937 -41.15 -21.90 -5.47
CA THR A 937 -42.51 -22.39 -5.80
C THR A 937 -42.56 -23.90 -6.01
N ALA A 938 -41.47 -24.50 -6.49
CA ALA A 938 -41.34 -25.93 -6.76
C ALA A 938 -39.97 -26.46 -6.29
N LYS A 939 -39.78 -27.78 -6.33
CA LYS A 939 -38.45 -28.38 -6.18
C LYS A 939 -37.56 -28.00 -7.36
N GLY A 940 -36.33 -27.58 -7.07
CA GLY A 940 -35.38 -27.11 -8.08
C GLY A 940 -33.95 -27.03 -7.55
N PHE A 941 -33.10 -26.40 -8.36
CA PHE A 941 -31.69 -26.18 -8.06
C PHE A 941 -31.21 -24.84 -8.64
N VAL A 942 -30.15 -24.31 -8.05
CA VAL A 942 -29.39 -23.17 -8.59
C VAL A 942 -28.05 -23.67 -9.14
N THR A 943 -27.72 -23.28 -10.36
CA THR A 943 -26.39 -23.50 -10.96
C THR A 943 -25.66 -22.17 -11.01
N ALA A 944 -24.48 -22.12 -10.39
CA ALA A 944 -23.59 -20.96 -10.34
C ALA A 944 -22.42 -21.18 -11.31
N TYR A 945 -22.18 -20.23 -12.21
CA TYR A 945 -21.20 -20.40 -13.30
C TYR A 945 -20.66 -19.06 -13.82
N PRO A 946 -19.49 -19.04 -14.49
CA PRO A 946 -18.95 -17.81 -15.05
C PRO A 946 -19.87 -17.27 -16.15
N CYS A 947 -20.25 -15.99 -16.10
CA CYS A 947 -21.02 -15.41 -17.19
C CYS A 947 -20.24 -15.48 -18.51
N GLY A 948 -20.97 -15.67 -19.62
CA GLY A 948 -20.39 -15.96 -20.93
C GLY A 948 -19.98 -17.43 -21.17
N SER A 949 -19.99 -18.29 -20.14
CA SER A 949 -19.81 -19.74 -20.30
C SER A 949 -21.14 -20.45 -20.60
N PRO A 950 -21.13 -21.62 -21.28
CA PRO A 950 -22.31 -22.47 -21.39
C PRO A 950 -22.75 -22.99 -20.01
N LEU A 951 -24.06 -23.20 -19.83
CA LEU A 951 -24.67 -23.64 -18.57
C LEU A 951 -24.20 -25.06 -18.18
N PRO A 952 -23.56 -25.26 -17.01
CA PRO A 952 -23.15 -26.59 -16.54
C PRO A 952 -24.34 -27.47 -16.10
N ASN A 953 -24.18 -28.79 -16.17
CA ASN A 953 -25.14 -29.80 -15.66
C ASN A 953 -25.00 -30.07 -14.14
N ALA A 954 -24.22 -29.23 -13.45
CA ALA A 954 -23.93 -29.32 -12.03
C ALA A 954 -24.71 -28.24 -11.25
N SER A 955 -25.02 -28.52 -9.98
CA SER A 955 -25.82 -27.63 -9.13
C SER A 955 -24.99 -27.15 -7.95
N LEU A 956 -25.01 -25.84 -7.65
CA LEU A 956 -24.46 -25.32 -6.40
C LEU A 956 -25.44 -25.60 -5.24
N LEU A 957 -26.72 -25.26 -5.42
CA LEU A 957 -27.74 -25.38 -4.38
C LEU A 957 -28.91 -26.25 -4.86
N ASN A 958 -29.43 -27.12 -3.98
CA ASN A 958 -30.64 -27.92 -4.20
C ASN A 958 -31.71 -27.53 -3.17
N PHE A 959 -32.95 -27.26 -3.62
CA PHE A 959 -34.04 -26.76 -2.79
C PHE A 959 -35.39 -27.41 -3.10
N VAL A 960 -36.33 -27.31 -2.16
CA VAL A 960 -37.72 -27.80 -2.27
C VAL A 960 -38.71 -26.64 -2.13
N SER A 961 -39.96 -26.85 -2.55
CA SER A 961 -41.01 -25.83 -2.46
C SER A 961 -41.22 -25.33 -1.03
N GLY A 962 -41.36 -24.02 -0.87
CA GLY A 962 -41.63 -23.34 0.41
C GLY A 962 -40.44 -23.18 1.36
N GLU A 963 -39.30 -23.82 1.11
CA GLU A 963 -38.13 -23.70 1.99
C GLU A 963 -37.24 -22.48 1.69
N THR A 964 -36.38 -22.17 2.65
CA THR A 964 -35.23 -21.29 2.49
C THR A 964 -33.97 -22.12 2.74
N ARG A 965 -33.01 -22.09 1.81
CA ARG A 965 -31.74 -22.82 1.93
C ARG A 965 -30.58 -22.03 1.37
N ALA A 966 -29.43 -22.17 2.02
CA ALA A 966 -28.14 -21.63 1.61
C ALA A 966 -27.23 -22.78 1.13
N ASN A 967 -26.32 -22.51 0.19
CA ASN A 967 -25.07 -23.27 0.05
C ASN A 967 -23.91 -22.33 -0.36
N GLY A 968 -22.76 -22.49 0.29
CA GLY A 968 -21.51 -21.86 -0.07
C GLY A 968 -20.73 -22.68 -1.10
N GLY A 969 -19.98 -22.02 -1.98
CA GLY A 969 -19.08 -22.67 -2.93
C GLY A 969 -18.09 -21.70 -3.59
N LEU A 970 -17.02 -22.23 -4.16
CA LEU A 970 -15.97 -21.44 -4.83
C LEU A 970 -16.25 -21.37 -6.33
N VAL A 971 -16.79 -20.24 -6.80
CA VAL A 971 -17.24 -20.10 -8.20
C VAL A 971 -16.32 -19.19 -9.01
N LYS A 972 -15.89 -19.69 -10.17
CA LYS A 972 -15.11 -18.90 -11.14
C LYS A 972 -15.95 -17.73 -11.69
N LEU A 973 -15.34 -16.55 -11.77
CA LEU A 973 -15.94 -15.38 -12.39
C LEU A 973 -15.66 -15.34 -13.90
N GLY A 974 -16.62 -14.80 -14.65
CA GLY A 974 -16.53 -14.56 -16.09
C GLY A 974 -15.77 -13.27 -16.43
N SER A 975 -15.79 -12.86 -17.70
CA SER A 975 -15.26 -11.56 -18.11
C SER A 975 -15.98 -10.42 -17.36
N GLY A 976 -15.24 -9.38 -16.99
CA GLY A 976 -15.74 -8.32 -16.11
C GLY A 976 -16.06 -8.78 -14.67
N GLY A 977 -15.53 -9.94 -14.23
CA GLY A 977 -15.68 -10.38 -12.83
C GLY A 977 -17.10 -10.77 -12.45
N SER A 978 -17.85 -11.34 -13.38
CA SER A 978 -19.30 -11.57 -13.28
C SER A 978 -19.69 -13.04 -13.07
N LEU A 979 -20.65 -13.27 -12.17
CA LEU A 979 -21.24 -14.56 -11.81
C LEU A 979 -22.65 -14.68 -12.38
N CYS A 980 -22.96 -15.80 -13.01
CA CYS A 980 -24.30 -16.10 -13.53
C CYS A 980 -24.95 -17.21 -12.70
N LEU A 981 -26.24 -17.02 -12.38
CA LEU A 981 -27.04 -17.91 -11.54
C LEU A 981 -28.31 -18.32 -12.29
N TYR A 982 -28.34 -19.57 -12.73
CA TYR A 982 -29.51 -20.21 -13.35
C TYR A 982 -30.37 -20.90 -12.29
N SER A 983 -31.69 -20.74 -12.33
CA SER A 983 -32.64 -21.45 -11.45
C SER A 983 -33.62 -22.31 -12.25
N SER A 984 -33.70 -23.60 -11.93
CA SER A 984 -34.63 -24.54 -12.58
C SER A 984 -36.08 -24.49 -12.06
N ALA A 985 -36.37 -23.62 -11.09
CA ALA A 985 -37.72 -23.34 -10.59
C ALA A 985 -37.83 -21.89 -10.11
N ALA A 986 -39.04 -21.32 -10.12
CA ALA A 986 -39.22 -19.92 -9.74
C ALA A 986 -38.99 -19.70 -8.23
N THR A 987 -38.06 -18.80 -7.89
CA THR A 987 -37.57 -18.51 -6.52
C THR A 987 -36.98 -17.10 -6.43
N HIS A 988 -36.89 -16.53 -5.23
CA HIS A 988 -35.91 -15.47 -4.98
C HIS A 988 -34.52 -16.08 -4.76
N LEU A 989 -33.49 -15.32 -5.14
CA LEU A 989 -32.07 -15.56 -4.85
C LEU A 989 -31.46 -14.43 -4.01
N ILE A 990 -30.51 -14.78 -3.15
CA ILE A 990 -29.57 -13.90 -2.44
C ILE A 990 -28.15 -14.38 -2.75
N VAL A 991 -27.18 -13.46 -2.85
CA VAL A 991 -25.74 -13.78 -2.93
C VAL A 991 -24.99 -12.95 -1.91
N ASP A 992 -24.34 -13.63 -0.98
CA ASP A 992 -23.41 -13.05 0.00
C ASP A 992 -21.98 -13.51 -0.35
N VAL A 993 -20.99 -12.62 -0.37
CA VAL A 993 -19.58 -12.96 -0.65
C VAL A 993 -18.76 -13.05 0.64
N MET A 994 -17.85 -14.01 0.68
CA MET A 994 -17.13 -14.44 1.90
C MET A 994 -15.61 -14.37 1.75
N ALA A 995 -15.09 -14.71 0.57
CA ALA A 995 -13.67 -14.66 0.21
C ALA A 995 -13.52 -14.54 -1.31
N TYR A 996 -12.33 -14.24 -1.80
CA TYR A 996 -12.01 -14.27 -3.23
C TYR A 996 -10.60 -14.79 -3.52
N THR A 997 -10.34 -15.14 -4.77
CA THR A 997 -8.99 -15.45 -5.25
C THR A 997 -8.60 -14.46 -6.37
N PRO A 998 -7.38 -13.90 -6.35
CA PRO A 998 -6.83 -13.18 -7.50
C PRO A 998 -6.77 -14.04 -8.77
N SER A 999 -6.76 -13.41 -9.94
CA SER A 999 -6.81 -14.09 -11.24
C SER A 999 -5.64 -15.03 -11.58
N LYS A 1000 -4.59 -15.11 -10.75
CA LYS A 1000 -3.43 -16.02 -10.86
C LYS A 1000 -3.21 -16.94 -9.63
N ALA A 1001 -4.23 -17.14 -8.77
CA ALA A 1001 -4.08 -17.91 -7.51
C ALA A 1001 -4.03 -19.45 -7.68
N LEU A 1002 -3.53 -20.15 -6.65
CA LEU A 1002 -3.38 -21.63 -6.58
C LEU A 1002 -4.65 -22.42 -6.96
N ALA A 1003 -5.82 -21.94 -6.53
CA ALA A 1003 -7.09 -22.59 -6.77
C ALA A 1003 -7.61 -22.24 -8.18
N VAL A 1004 -7.40 -23.15 -9.14
CA VAL A 1004 -7.95 -23.10 -10.50
C VAL A 1004 -9.42 -23.53 -10.45
N PRO A 1005 -10.38 -22.59 -10.53
CA PRO A 1005 -11.80 -22.89 -10.38
C PRO A 1005 -12.41 -23.15 -11.76
N ARG A 1006 -13.37 -24.07 -11.84
CA ARG A 1006 -13.87 -24.64 -13.11
C ARG A 1006 -15.39 -24.47 -13.22
N PRO A 1007 -15.96 -24.47 -14.44
CA PRO A 1007 -17.39 -24.72 -14.59
C PRO A 1007 -17.71 -26.07 -13.93
N PRO A 1008 -18.61 -26.17 -12.93
CA PRO A 1008 -18.61 -27.34 -12.05
C PRO A 1008 -18.91 -28.67 -12.77
N VAL A 1009 -18.16 -29.73 -12.43
CA VAL A 1009 -18.11 -30.99 -13.20
C VAL A 1009 -18.53 -32.20 -12.38
N ARG A 1010 -19.56 -32.93 -12.84
CA ARG A 1010 -20.09 -34.13 -12.17
C ARG A 1010 -19.17 -35.35 -12.32
N LEU A 1011 -18.55 -35.77 -11.22
CA LEU A 1011 -17.62 -36.91 -11.14
C LEU A 1011 -18.22 -38.19 -10.56
N MET A 1012 -19.37 -38.09 -9.90
CA MET A 1012 -20.11 -39.21 -9.32
C MET A 1012 -21.59 -38.85 -9.23
N ASP A 1013 -22.48 -39.76 -9.64
CA ASP A 1013 -23.92 -39.66 -9.39
C ASP A 1013 -24.50 -41.06 -9.21
N THR A 1014 -24.77 -41.40 -7.97
CA THR A 1014 -25.17 -42.76 -7.56
C THR A 1014 -26.63 -43.11 -7.88
N ARG A 1015 -27.43 -42.14 -8.36
CA ARG A 1015 -28.87 -42.30 -8.60
C ARG A 1015 -29.15 -43.10 -9.88
N PRO A 1016 -30.26 -43.86 -9.96
CA PRO A 1016 -30.74 -44.40 -11.23
C PRO A 1016 -30.89 -43.29 -12.28
N GLY A 1017 -30.25 -43.45 -13.43
CA GLY A 1017 -30.22 -42.44 -14.50
C GLY A 1017 -29.30 -41.24 -14.26
N GLY A 1018 -28.50 -41.23 -13.19
CA GLY A 1018 -27.42 -40.27 -13.00
C GLY A 1018 -26.34 -40.43 -14.08
N LEU A 1019 -25.75 -39.32 -14.52
CA LEU A 1019 -24.70 -39.27 -15.54
C LEU A 1019 -23.50 -38.47 -15.02
N THR A 1020 -22.29 -38.92 -15.35
CA THR A 1020 -21.02 -38.26 -15.02
C THR A 1020 -20.26 -37.85 -16.28
N ILE A 1021 -19.27 -36.97 -16.15
CA ILE A 1021 -18.53 -36.38 -17.28
C ILE A 1021 -17.81 -37.40 -18.19
N ASP A 1022 -17.49 -38.57 -17.66
CA ASP A 1022 -16.71 -39.64 -18.31
C ASP A 1022 -17.39 -41.01 -18.22
N GLY A 1023 -18.64 -41.07 -17.75
CA GLY A 1023 -19.38 -42.32 -17.53
C GLY A 1023 -18.87 -43.19 -16.36
N VAL A 1024 -17.86 -42.74 -15.61
CA VAL A 1024 -17.34 -43.45 -14.44
C VAL A 1024 -18.10 -43.01 -13.18
N ASN A 1025 -18.43 -43.96 -12.30
CA ASN A 1025 -19.22 -43.74 -11.07
C ASN A 1025 -20.62 -43.13 -11.31
N GLN A 1026 -21.26 -43.54 -12.41
CA GLN A 1026 -22.66 -43.24 -12.73
C GLN A 1026 -23.59 -44.39 -12.30
N ALA A 1027 -24.78 -44.05 -11.80
CA ALA A 1027 -25.87 -44.96 -11.43
C ALA A 1027 -25.50 -46.17 -10.54
N THR A 1028 -24.50 -46.01 -9.66
CA THR A 1028 -23.91 -47.11 -8.85
C THR A 1028 -24.82 -47.70 -7.77
N GLY A 1029 -25.99 -47.09 -7.49
CA GLY A 1029 -26.84 -47.45 -6.35
C GLY A 1029 -26.38 -46.81 -5.03
N GLN A 1030 -27.15 -47.01 -3.96
CA GLN A 1030 -26.86 -46.43 -2.65
C GLN A 1030 -25.53 -46.93 -2.10
N LEU A 1031 -24.76 -46.02 -1.49
CA LEU A 1031 -23.51 -46.33 -0.81
C LEU A 1031 -23.82 -47.07 0.51
N PRO A 1032 -23.16 -48.20 0.81
CA PRO A 1032 -23.40 -48.93 2.05
C PRO A 1032 -23.03 -48.10 3.30
N GLY A 1033 -23.90 -48.13 4.31
CA GLY A 1033 -23.65 -47.45 5.58
C GLY A 1033 -22.40 -47.95 6.28
N ASN A 1034 -21.60 -47.02 6.80
CA ASN A 1034 -20.29 -47.23 7.42
C ASN A 1034 -19.23 -47.89 6.50
N SER A 1035 -19.41 -47.82 5.18
CA SER A 1035 -18.36 -48.15 4.21
C SER A 1035 -17.63 -46.88 3.74
N GLU A 1036 -16.33 -47.02 3.45
CA GLU A 1036 -15.53 -45.99 2.79
C GLU A 1036 -15.49 -46.26 1.29
N THR A 1037 -15.85 -45.26 0.48
CA THR A 1037 -15.77 -45.31 -0.98
C THR A 1037 -14.70 -44.34 -1.47
N LYS A 1038 -13.78 -44.87 -2.28
CA LYS A 1038 -12.62 -44.15 -2.82
C LYS A 1038 -12.94 -43.58 -4.20
N LEU A 1039 -12.87 -42.26 -4.33
CA LEU A 1039 -13.13 -41.52 -5.56
C LEU A 1039 -11.82 -40.96 -6.12
N ALA A 1040 -11.42 -41.43 -7.31
CA ALA A 1040 -10.24 -40.94 -8.01
C ALA A 1040 -10.51 -39.59 -8.71
N PHE A 1041 -9.53 -38.69 -8.70
CA PHE A 1041 -9.59 -37.36 -9.31
C PHE A 1041 -8.55 -37.15 -10.41
N ARG A 1042 -7.26 -37.42 -10.14
CA ARG A 1042 -6.17 -37.18 -11.12
C ARG A 1042 -6.46 -37.93 -12.43
N GLY A 1043 -6.39 -37.20 -13.56
CA GLY A 1043 -6.69 -37.74 -14.89
C GLY A 1043 -8.18 -37.73 -15.30
N ARG A 1044 -9.12 -37.44 -14.39
CA ARG A 1044 -10.54 -37.20 -14.71
C ARG A 1044 -10.81 -35.70 -14.79
N ALA A 1045 -11.82 -35.26 -15.54
CA ALA A 1045 -12.24 -33.84 -15.66
C ALA A 1045 -11.12 -32.81 -15.93
N GLY A 1046 -9.98 -33.22 -16.50
CA GLY A 1046 -8.79 -32.38 -16.68
C GLY A 1046 -8.07 -31.99 -15.38
N VAL A 1047 -8.27 -32.74 -14.28
CA VAL A 1047 -7.51 -32.59 -13.03
C VAL A 1047 -6.06 -33.02 -13.28
N LEU A 1048 -5.13 -32.09 -13.11
CA LEU A 1048 -3.70 -32.29 -13.39
C LEU A 1048 -3.05 -33.28 -12.40
N PRO A 1049 -2.00 -34.02 -12.78
CA PRO A 1049 -1.24 -34.86 -11.84
C PRO A 1049 -0.65 -34.09 -10.66
N SER A 1050 -0.33 -32.80 -10.84
CA SER A 1050 0.17 -31.92 -9.78
C SER A 1050 -0.86 -31.60 -8.69
N THR A 1051 -2.16 -31.74 -8.97
CA THR A 1051 -3.24 -31.34 -8.04
C THR A 1051 -3.03 -31.94 -6.64
N ARG A 1052 -2.94 -31.06 -5.65
CA ARG A 1052 -2.81 -31.36 -4.22
C ARG A 1052 -4.18 -31.50 -3.57
N GLN A 1053 -5.07 -30.54 -3.82
CA GLN A 1053 -6.35 -30.41 -3.12
C GLN A 1053 -7.48 -30.10 -4.10
N VAL A 1054 -8.73 -30.34 -3.69
CA VAL A 1054 -9.93 -30.09 -4.49
C VAL A 1054 -11.02 -29.42 -3.65
N VAL A 1055 -11.82 -28.58 -4.30
CA VAL A 1055 -13.08 -28.06 -3.76
C VAL A 1055 -14.22 -28.81 -4.43
N LEU A 1056 -15.05 -29.46 -3.62
CA LEU A 1056 -16.15 -30.33 -4.07
C LEU A 1056 -17.46 -29.83 -3.48
N ASN A 1057 -18.53 -29.84 -4.27
CA ASN A 1057 -19.89 -29.78 -3.74
C ASN A 1057 -20.48 -31.20 -3.69
N VAL A 1058 -20.92 -31.62 -2.51
CA VAL A 1058 -21.47 -32.95 -2.27
C VAL A 1058 -22.94 -32.85 -1.93
N THR A 1059 -23.80 -33.33 -2.84
CA THR A 1059 -25.24 -33.41 -2.60
C THR A 1059 -25.62 -34.80 -2.10
N VAL A 1060 -26.12 -34.86 -0.86
CA VAL A 1060 -26.57 -36.06 -0.16
C VAL A 1060 -28.08 -36.19 -0.27
N ILE A 1061 -28.57 -37.39 -0.61
CA ILE A 1061 -29.98 -37.68 -0.84
C ILE A 1061 -30.36 -38.94 -0.07
N GLY A 1062 -31.26 -38.81 0.91
CA GLY A 1062 -31.63 -39.91 1.81
C GLY A 1062 -33.05 -39.83 2.35
N ASN A 1063 -33.61 -40.99 2.71
CA ASN A 1063 -34.88 -41.14 3.43
C ASN A 1063 -34.68 -41.43 4.93
N VAL A 1064 -33.43 -41.35 5.42
CA VAL A 1064 -33.00 -41.61 6.80
C VAL A 1064 -32.12 -40.46 7.30
N THR A 1065 -32.06 -40.27 8.62
CA THR A 1065 -31.09 -39.34 9.23
C THR A 1065 -29.69 -39.92 9.13
N GLY A 1066 -28.71 -39.10 8.75
CA GLY A 1066 -27.32 -39.54 8.65
C GLY A 1066 -26.36 -38.39 8.38
N TYR A 1067 -25.09 -38.74 8.18
CA TYR A 1067 -24.05 -37.80 7.77
C TYR A 1067 -23.11 -38.43 6.74
N VAL A 1068 -22.35 -37.55 6.08
CA VAL A 1068 -21.27 -37.91 5.16
C VAL A 1068 -19.99 -37.22 5.62
N GLN A 1069 -18.90 -37.97 5.62
CA GLN A 1069 -17.55 -37.44 5.75
C GLN A 1069 -16.84 -37.51 4.40
N VAL A 1070 -16.15 -36.44 4.03
CA VAL A 1070 -15.28 -36.35 2.86
C VAL A 1070 -13.90 -35.98 3.39
N ARG A 1071 -12.90 -36.82 3.10
CA ARG A 1071 -11.58 -36.75 3.75
C ARG A 1071 -10.47 -37.33 2.87
N GLU A 1072 -9.22 -37.03 3.20
CA GLU A 1072 -8.08 -37.76 2.64
C GLU A 1072 -8.15 -39.24 3.05
N CYS A 1073 -7.88 -40.16 2.12
CA CYS A 1073 -7.95 -41.60 2.38
C CYS A 1073 -6.98 -42.03 3.47
N GLY A 1074 -7.48 -42.74 4.49
CA GLY A 1074 -6.70 -43.17 5.66
C GLY A 1074 -6.65 -42.17 6.81
N SER A 1075 -7.12 -40.93 6.63
CA SER A 1075 -7.28 -39.97 7.74
C SER A 1075 -8.48 -40.32 8.63
N ALA A 1076 -8.40 -40.01 9.93
CA ALA A 1076 -9.50 -40.14 10.87
C ALA A 1076 -10.10 -38.77 11.18
N GLY A 1077 -11.43 -38.66 11.19
CA GLY A 1077 -12.16 -37.42 11.50
C GLY A 1077 -13.46 -37.71 12.23
N ILE A 1078 -13.90 -36.77 13.07
CA ILE A 1078 -15.06 -36.92 13.98
C ILE A 1078 -16.20 -35.95 13.69
N GLY A 1079 -15.93 -34.90 12.91
CA GLY A 1079 -16.92 -33.97 12.38
C GLY A 1079 -17.64 -34.53 11.15
N SER A 1080 -18.49 -33.71 10.56
CA SER A 1080 -19.36 -34.04 9.43
C SER A 1080 -19.15 -33.05 8.29
N THR A 1081 -19.08 -33.56 7.05
CA THR A 1081 -19.04 -32.72 5.84
C THR A 1081 -20.45 -32.31 5.43
N VAL A 1082 -21.40 -33.25 5.48
CA VAL A 1082 -22.83 -32.97 5.23
C VAL A 1082 -23.68 -33.73 6.24
N ASN A 1083 -24.69 -33.06 6.80
CA ASN A 1083 -25.72 -33.67 7.63
C ASN A 1083 -27.03 -33.77 6.81
N VAL A 1084 -27.69 -34.92 6.84
CA VAL A 1084 -28.93 -35.17 6.09
C VAL A 1084 -30.07 -35.63 7.01
N SER A 1085 -31.27 -35.14 6.74
CA SER A 1085 -32.52 -35.53 7.40
C SER A 1085 -33.45 -36.25 6.41
N PRO A 1086 -34.38 -37.12 6.85
CA PRO A 1086 -35.27 -37.87 5.98
C PRO A 1086 -36.00 -37.01 4.94
N GLY A 1087 -35.95 -37.43 3.67
CA GLY A 1087 -36.67 -36.81 2.55
C GLY A 1087 -35.91 -35.65 1.88
N ASN A 1088 -34.77 -35.23 2.43
CA ASN A 1088 -34.03 -34.07 1.95
C ASN A 1088 -32.87 -34.43 1.01
N ALA A 1089 -32.67 -33.58 0.01
CA ALA A 1089 -31.47 -33.51 -0.81
C ALA A 1089 -30.64 -32.30 -0.34
N VAL A 1090 -29.53 -32.52 0.36
CA VAL A 1090 -28.73 -31.46 1.00
C VAL A 1090 -27.38 -31.35 0.30
N ALA A 1091 -27.04 -30.17 -0.20
CA ALA A 1091 -25.73 -29.85 -0.75
C ALA A 1091 -24.85 -29.20 0.32
N ASN A 1092 -23.54 -29.43 0.27
CA ASN A 1092 -22.55 -28.65 1.02
C ASN A 1092 -21.20 -28.72 0.28
N SER A 1093 -20.48 -27.61 0.17
CA SER A 1093 -19.11 -27.64 -0.34
C SER A 1093 -18.08 -28.03 0.73
N VAL A 1094 -16.93 -28.52 0.28
CA VAL A 1094 -15.81 -28.99 1.12
C VAL A 1094 -14.48 -28.80 0.41
N ILE A 1095 -13.43 -28.49 1.18
CA ILE A 1095 -12.05 -28.40 0.73
C ILE A 1095 -11.31 -29.63 1.28
N VAL A 1096 -10.66 -30.42 0.42
CA VAL A 1096 -10.04 -31.69 0.83
C VAL A 1096 -8.77 -31.99 0.03
N THR A 1097 -7.75 -32.50 0.72
CA THR A 1097 -6.49 -32.95 0.11
C THR A 1097 -6.67 -34.33 -0.54
N LEU A 1098 -6.04 -34.52 -1.70
CA LEU A 1098 -5.97 -35.79 -2.41
C LEU A 1098 -4.87 -36.65 -1.80
N ASP A 1099 -5.15 -37.95 -1.61
CA ASP A 1099 -4.12 -38.90 -1.17
C ASP A 1099 -2.95 -39.00 -2.17
N GLY A 1100 -1.88 -39.70 -1.78
CA GLY A 1100 -0.72 -39.92 -2.66
C GLY A 1100 -1.07 -40.49 -4.05
N GLY A 1101 -2.16 -41.25 -4.16
CA GLY A 1101 -2.69 -41.80 -5.42
C GLY A 1101 -3.64 -40.88 -6.18
N GLY A 1102 -3.97 -39.68 -5.68
CA GLY A 1102 -4.87 -38.71 -6.34
C GLY A 1102 -6.36 -38.93 -6.04
N ASN A 1103 -6.71 -39.41 -4.83
CA ASN A 1103 -8.07 -39.81 -4.46
C ASN A 1103 -8.58 -39.08 -3.21
N VAL A 1104 -9.91 -39.00 -3.10
CA VAL A 1104 -10.64 -38.62 -1.87
C VAL A 1104 -11.42 -39.83 -1.39
N CYS A 1105 -11.56 -39.99 -0.08
CA CYS A 1105 -12.39 -41.03 0.52
C CYS A 1105 -13.66 -40.43 1.13
N ILE A 1106 -14.79 -41.09 0.86
CA ILE A 1106 -16.13 -40.66 1.26
C ILE A 1106 -16.76 -41.75 2.11
N VAL A 1107 -17.18 -41.41 3.33
CA VAL A 1107 -17.85 -42.33 4.27
C VAL A 1107 -19.27 -41.85 4.49
N ALA A 1108 -20.26 -42.71 4.23
CA ALA A 1108 -21.67 -42.47 4.52
C ALA A 1108 -22.07 -43.23 5.79
N SER A 1109 -22.70 -42.58 6.77
CA SER A 1109 -23.07 -43.23 8.05
C SER A 1109 -24.18 -44.28 7.92
N VAL A 1110 -24.98 -44.19 6.85
CA VAL A 1110 -26.16 -45.01 6.54
C VAL A 1110 -26.30 -45.14 5.01
N GLY A 1111 -27.25 -45.95 4.53
CA GLY A 1111 -27.53 -46.08 3.10
C GLY A 1111 -27.98 -44.76 2.47
N LEU A 1112 -27.16 -44.18 1.58
CA LEU A 1112 -27.38 -42.85 1.00
C LEU A 1112 -27.04 -42.81 -0.50
N HIS A 1113 -27.74 -41.96 -1.24
CA HIS A 1113 -27.33 -41.54 -2.58
C HIS A 1113 -26.49 -40.26 -2.50
N LEU A 1114 -25.39 -40.22 -3.23
CA LEU A 1114 -24.56 -39.03 -3.42
C LEU A 1114 -24.54 -38.57 -4.89
N ILE A 1115 -24.31 -37.27 -5.03
CA ILE A 1115 -23.78 -36.60 -6.22
C ILE A 1115 -22.51 -35.85 -5.77
N VAL A 1116 -21.43 -35.94 -6.54
CA VAL A 1116 -20.18 -35.19 -6.28
C VAL A 1116 -19.82 -34.38 -7.53
N ASP A 1117 -19.93 -33.06 -7.40
CA ASP A 1117 -19.59 -32.09 -8.42
C ASP A 1117 -18.28 -31.37 -8.02
N LEU A 1118 -17.28 -31.33 -8.89
CA LEU A 1118 -15.98 -30.66 -8.69
C LEU A 1118 -16.10 -29.17 -9.03
N GLU A 1119 -15.76 -28.30 -8.08
CA GLU A 1119 -15.79 -26.83 -8.24
C GLU A 1119 -14.41 -26.25 -8.59
N ALA A 1120 -13.35 -26.70 -7.93
CA ALA A 1120 -11.98 -26.20 -8.15
C ALA A 1120 -10.88 -27.24 -7.90
N THR A 1121 -9.73 -27.05 -8.55
CA THR A 1121 -8.48 -27.80 -8.35
C THR A 1121 -7.39 -26.89 -7.79
N ILE A 1122 -6.75 -27.29 -6.70
CA ILE A 1122 -5.63 -26.56 -6.06
C ILE A 1122 -4.34 -27.34 -6.33
N HIS A 1123 -3.33 -26.67 -6.86
CA HIS A 1123 -2.10 -27.26 -7.41
C HIS A 1123 -0.87 -27.06 -6.54
#